data_AF-A0A2G9SIN7-F1
#
_entry.id   AF-A0A2G9SIN7-F1
#
_cell.length_a   1.000
_cell.length_b   1.000
_cell.length_c   1.000
_cell.angle_alpha   90.00
_cell.angle_beta   90.00
_cell.angle_gamma   90.00
#
_symmetry.space_group_name_H-M   'P 1'
#
loop_
_entity.id
_entity.type
_entity.pdbx_description
1 polymer ?
#
loop_
_entity_poly.entity_id
_entity_poly.type
_entity_poly.pdbx_seq_one_letter_code
_entity_poly.pdbx_strand_id
1 'polypeptide(L)'
;MVHYTSRRYRRRLTILPIDADDDTLYFPSIPTMIHYTSCRYRRWYTILPMLPNGKIGEGIFPAAYIHQKEVTDDKGHHEPTGPSELPLVQELTATLREWGVLWHSLYVQNQRTQFVQIQEMMSQLMDWRSQIMSGTLPKDDLAELRKKVTAKIDYGNRVLGLDLVVRDENGIILDPDDTSVITLFRYHEMASRRIDERIQEEKSQLQPLDICTPAMLHVAHTYTLYVNLKNFVCNMAEDAELLMCLYDPDISHFISENYFVRWSSSGMPKEIEKLNNLQAVFTDLSSLDLIRPRISLVCQIVRVGHMELKDGKKHTFGLRRPFGVAVMDISDVIHGKVDDEEKQHFIPFHPMAKETYISQRQLIMSPLSSSRVLAENEPLPSIYNKVIASKEVNHKGQGLWISLKLLPGDINQVQKEYSHLVDRSTAVARKMGFPEIILPGDVRNDIYVTLIQGEFDKGKKKTPKNVEIMMSVHDQDGSVLEKAISPGAGQEGLPEYKSVVYYQVKQPCWYETIKVSIPIEDVSRCHLRFSFRHRSSQESRDKSEKVFGVAFVRLMNHNGTTLRDGIHDLIIYKGDSKKSDDAKLYLLLPGTKEEEEEVHSPRGHAPSLTPTKDSFQISTLICSTKLTQNVDLLGLLNWRSNPRPVSQALRKLMEVDGGEIMKFLQDTLDALFNIMMENPDKESCDVLVFDALVFIISLIADIKFQHFNPVLETYITKHFSTTLAYEKLIKVLTWYVRSTDDPCRREMLFSSLKAIKYLFRFIVQSRVLYLRFYGQDEGKDQFNDSIRQLFLSFNELMDRPLEEAVKIKAAALKYLPGIINHLKTVFDSVELSVLFAKFMQSVPADQLVHQTLTCMCKVVESDLFLQQECRDVILPLLIDQLSGQLDDNSNKPDYEASGQLLSNILEALQNKDSGRFVACMTTVLRQMEDYHYDHYISTFRTRQDIIDFLMETFIMFKDLIGKRVFPRDWMLMTMTQNKVYLRAMNRFSSVLNKFFLDQANFELQLWNNFFHLAVSLLTHESLQLHRFSQEKRHKILCKYGDMRKEIGLKIRDMWYNLGPHKIKFIPSMVGPVLEVTLTPEPDLRKATIPIFFDMMQHEYNFSGSGHFHMFENELITRLDQEVEGGQGDRQYKELLEKL
;
A
#
# COMPACT_ATOMS: atom_id res chain seq x y z
N MET A 1 6.35 6.98 86.14
CA MET A 1 6.66 5.59 85.70
C MET A 1 5.37 5.04 85.11
N VAL A 2 5.18 4.68 83.83
CA VAL A 2 6.01 4.50 82.63
C VAL A 2 5.16 5.06 81.47
N HIS A 3 5.77 5.83 80.56
CA HIS A 3 5.13 6.36 79.35
C HIS A 3 4.66 5.21 78.43
N TYR A 4 3.36 5.11 78.16
CA TYR A 4 2.84 4.32 77.03
C TYR A 4 2.81 5.20 75.78
N THR A 5 3.83 5.05 74.93
CA THR A 5 3.85 5.60 73.57
C THR A 5 2.88 4.81 72.68
N SER A 6 1.79 5.47 72.27
CA SER A 6 0.87 4.99 71.24
C SER A 6 1.60 4.95 69.88
N ARG A 7 2.21 3.81 69.53
CA ARG A 7 2.69 3.54 68.17
C ARG A 7 1.49 3.27 67.26
N ARG A 8 1.23 4.17 66.30
CA ARG A 8 0.28 3.96 65.19
C ARG A 8 0.86 2.88 64.26
N TYR A 9 0.35 1.66 64.32
CA TYR A 9 0.69 0.60 63.36
C TYR A 9 -0.31 0.63 62.20
N ARG A 10 0.14 0.94 60.97
CA ARG A 10 -0.63 0.72 59.74
C ARG A 10 -0.43 -0.73 59.30
N ARG A 11 -1.45 -1.60 59.44
CA ARG A 11 -1.43 -2.99 58.92
C ARG A 11 -2.66 -3.22 58.03
N ARG A 12 -2.50 -4.01 56.95
CA ARG A 12 -3.58 -4.39 56.03
C ARG A 12 -4.27 -5.66 56.53
N LEU A 13 -5.61 -5.69 56.47
CA LEU A 13 -6.45 -6.79 56.94
C LEU A 13 -7.41 -7.21 55.82
N THR A 14 -7.61 -8.52 55.63
CA THR A 14 -8.69 -9.06 54.77
C THR A 14 -9.82 -9.57 55.64
N ILE A 15 -11.02 -9.03 55.49
CA ILE A 15 -12.22 -9.44 56.25
C ILE A 15 -13.01 -10.49 55.46
N LEU A 16 -13.21 -11.68 56.00
CA LEU A 16 -14.08 -12.72 55.43
C LEU A 16 -15.57 -12.36 55.68
N PRO A 17 -16.49 -12.69 54.75
CA PRO A 17 -17.90 -12.29 54.88
C PRO A 17 -18.58 -12.87 56.13
N ILE A 18 -19.46 -12.08 56.75
CA ILE A 18 -20.28 -12.39 57.93
C ILE A 18 -21.71 -11.94 57.63
N ASP A 19 -22.70 -12.80 57.84
CA ASP A 19 -24.12 -12.41 57.97
C ASP A 19 -24.43 -12.18 59.46
N ALA A 20 -24.94 -11.00 59.83
CA ALA A 20 -25.41 -10.69 61.18
C ALA A 20 -26.57 -9.68 61.15
N ASP A 21 -27.55 -9.89 62.05
CA ASP A 21 -28.89 -9.28 62.10
C ASP A 21 -28.99 -7.87 62.74
N ASP A 22 -27.94 -7.02 62.74
CA ASP A 22 -27.97 -5.76 63.52
C ASP A 22 -27.59 -4.50 62.72
N ASP A 23 -28.48 -3.51 62.71
CA ASP A 23 -28.47 -2.25 61.91
C ASP A 23 -27.35 -1.25 62.28
N THR A 24 -26.40 -1.63 63.15
CA THR A 24 -25.29 -0.77 63.60
C THR A 24 -23.91 -1.20 63.09
N LEU A 25 -23.82 -2.25 62.28
CA LEU A 25 -22.54 -2.80 61.81
C LEU A 25 -22.57 -3.10 60.30
N TYR A 26 -21.75 -2.38 59.52
CA TYR A 26 -21.59 -2.62 58.09
C TYR A 26 -20.52 -3.68 57.82
N PHE A 27 -20.90 -4.82 57.22
CA PHE A 27 -19.99 -5.89 56.81
C PHE A 27 -19.92 -6.04 55.28
N PRO A 28 -18.72 -6.16 54.68
CA PRO A 28 -18.59 -6.43 53.25
C PRO A 28 -18.91 -7.90 52.93
N SER A 29 -19.69 -8.13 51.86
CA SER A 29 -20.09 -9.46 51.35
C SER A 29 -18.98 -10.21 50.59
N ILE A 30 -17.80 -9.59 50.41
CA ILE A 30 -16.65 -10.11 49.66
C ILE A 30 -15.37 -9.77 50.45
N PRO A 31 -14.31 -10.61 50.41
CA PRO A 31 -13.03 -10.30 51.06
C PRO A 31 -12.48 -8.92 50.70
N THR A 32 -12.49 -7.99 51.67
CA THR A 32 -12.15 -6.58 51.43
C THR A 32 -10.89 -6.18 52.21
N MET A 33 -9.95 -5.50 51.55
CA MET A 33 -8.73 -4.97 52.17
C MET A 33 -9.00 -3.64 52.87
N ILE A 34 -8.75 -3.53 54.18
CA ILE A 34 -9.01 -2.32 54.96
C ILE A 34 -7.81 -1.95 55.86
N HIS A 35 -7.66 -0.64 56.14
CA HIS A 35 -6.70 -0.08 57.09
C HIS A 35 -7.35 0.13 58.47
N TYR A 36 -6.65 -0.19 59.56
CA TYR A 36 -7.14 0.07 60.93
C TYR A 36 -6.17 0.95 61.73
N THR A 37 -6.69 1.58 62.79
CA THR A 37 -5.95 2.58 63.59
C THR A 37 -5.68 2.15 65.04
N SER A 38 -6.48 1.26 65.65
CA SER A 38 -6.14 0.65 66.95
C SER A 38 -6.92 -0.65 67.26
N CYS A 39 -6.37 -1.49 68.15
CA CYS A 39 -7.05 -2.67 68.71
C CYS A 39 -7.26 -2.44 70.21
N ARG A 40 -8.51 -2.34 70.67
CA ARG A 40 -8.83 -2.14 72.10
C ARG A 40 -9.35 -3.39 72.83
N TYR A 41 -9.79 -4.43 72.11
CA TYR A 41 -10.34 -5.64 72.73
C TYR A 41 -9.77 -6.91 72.07
N ARG A 42 -9.26 -7.85 72.88
CA ARG A 42 -8.52 -9.08 72.47
C ARG A 42 -9.24 -10.00 71.46
N ARG A 43 -10.49 -9.73 71.07
CA ARG A 43 -11.26 -10.50 70.08
C ARG A 43 -11.91 -9.66 68.97
N TRP A 44 -11.76 -8.33 68.98
CA TRP A 44 -12.42 -7.40 68.04
C TRP A 44 -11.50 -6.23 67.63
N TYR A 45 -11.52 -5.86 66.35
CA TYR A 45 -10.81 -4.71 65.78
C TYR A 45 -11.77 -3.55 65.54
N THR A 46 -11.38 -2.32 65.91
CA THR A 46 -12.07 -1.11 65.44
C THR A 46 -11.42 -0.67 64.13
N ILE A 47 -12.21 -0.60 63.07
CA ILE A 47 -11.75 -0.31 61.71
C ILE A 47 -12.48 0.93 61.21
N LEU A 48 -11.75 1.78 60.50
CA LEU A 48 -12.28 2.90 59.72
C LEU A 48 -12.29 2.46 58.25
N PRO A 49 -13.40 1.95 57.70
CA PRO A 49 -13.50 1.70 56.29
C PRO A 49 -13.50 3.04 55.56
N MET A 50 -12.66 3.17 54.54
CA MET A 50 -12.92 4.14 53.49
C MET A 50 -14.00 3.52 52.61
N LEU A 51 -15.25 3.96 52.79
CA LEU A 51 -16.36 3.55 51.92
C LEU A 51 -16.17 4.15 50.51
N PRO A 52 -16.71 3.51 49.45
CA PRO A 52 -16.62 4.01 48.07
C PRO A 52 -17.13 5.46 47.93
N ASN A 53 -18.00 5.89 48.84
CA ASN A 53 -18.72 7.16 48.82
C ASN A 53 -18.01 8.26 49.63
N GLY A 54 -16.80 8.01 50.15
CA GLY A 54 -16.01 8.99 50.91
C GLY A 54 -16.51 9.32 52.33
N LYS A 55 -17.58 8.66 52.82
CA LYS A 55 -17.98 8.76 54.23
C LYS A 55 -17.12 7.84 55.09
N ILE A 56 -16.54 8.40 56.15
CA ILE A 56 -15.77 7.71 57.17
C ILE A 56 -16.78 7.25 58.24
N GLY A 57 -17.06 5.96 58.35
CA GLY A 57 -17.85 5.39 59.44
C GLY A 57 -16.97 4.51 60.33
N GLU A 58 -16.96 4.69 61.65
CA GLU A 58 -16.25 3.77 62.54
C GLU A 58 -17.08 2.47 62.75
N GLY A 59 -16.45 1.30 62.61
CA GLY A 59 -17.09 0.00 62.83
C GLY A 59 -16.19 -1.00 63.60
N ILE A 60 -16.80 -2.02 64.22
CA ILE A 60 -16.10 -3.05 65.02
C ILE A 60 -16.22 -4.43 64.35
N PHE A 61 -15.11 -5.15 64.19
CA PHE A 61 -15.02 -6.40 63.43
C PHE A 61 -14.36 -7.54 64.23
N PRO A 62 -14.87 -8.79 64.20
CA PRO A 62 -14.28 -9.87 64.97
C PRO A 62 -12.93 -10.32 64.40
N ALA A 63 -11.95 -10.55 65.28
CA ALA A 63 -10.59 -10.92 64.89
C ALA A 63 -10.47 -12.26 64.15
N ALA A 64 -11.42 -13.19 64.37
CA ALA A 64 -11.44 -14.51 63.73
C ALA A 64 -11.69 -14.45 62.21
N TYR A 65 -12.35 -13.40 61.73
CA TYR A 65 -12.65 -13.20 60.31
C TYR A 65 -11.62 -12.31 59.61
N ILE A 66 -10.52 -12.00 60.30
CA ILE A 66 -9.50 -11.09 59.81
C ILE A 66 -8.17 -11.81 59.68
N HIS A 67 -7.71 -11.94 58.43
CA HIS A 67 -6.38 -12.49 58.15
C HIS A 67 -5.32 -11.36 58.14
N GLN A 68 -4.32 -11.48 59.00
CA GLN A 68 -3.17 -10.56 59.07
C GLN A 68 -2.05 -11.04 58.14
N LYS A 69 -1.57 -10.15 57.27
CA LYS A 69 -0.37 -10.38 56.45
C LYS A 69 0.79 -9.54 56.99
N GLU A 70 1.93 -10.16 57.32
CA GLU A 70 3.08 -9.46 57.90
C GLU A 70 3.73 -8.49 56.91
N VAL A 71 4.23 -7.36 57.44
CA VAL A 71 5.12 -6.42 56.75
C VAL A 71 6.43 -6.49 57.51
N THR A 72 7.50 -6.94 56.85
CA THR A 72 8.83 -7.05 57.45
C THR A 72 9.41 -5.68 57.75
N ASP A 73 9.82 -5.49 59.01
CA ASP A 73 10.49 -4.31 59.55
C ASP A 73 11.98 -4.62 59.52
N ASP A 74 12.72 -4.16 58.51
CA ASP A 74 14.17 -4.35 58.46
C ASP A 74 14.88 -3.13 59.06
N LYS A 75 15.85 -3.41 59.93
CA LYS A 75 16.42 -2.46 60.89
C LYS A 75 17.38 -1.48 60.22
N GLY A 76 17.11 -0.19 60.34
CA GLY A 76 18.15 0.87 60.34
C GLY A 76 17.99 1.98 59.30
N HIS A 77 17.67 3.17 59.81
CA HIS A 77 17.63 4.48 59.16
C HIS A 77 16.39 4.85 58.33
N HIS A 78 16.05 6.14 58.44
CA HIS A 78 14.73 6.72 58.25
C HIS A 78 14.21 6.67 56.81
N GLU A 79 13.11 5.94 56.58
CA GLU A 79 11.94 6.33 55.76
C GLU A 79 10.86 5.24 55.86
N PRO A 80 9.57 5.54 56.11
CA PRO A 80 8.52 4.53 56.10
C PRO A 80 7.78 4.54 54.76
N THR A 81 7.72 3.43 54.02
CA THR A 81 6.51 2.84 53.38
C THR A 81 6.87 1.85 52.27
N GLY A 82 6.72 0.55 52.52
CA GLY A 82 6.80 -0.47 51.47
C GLY A 82 6.17 -1.79 51.91
N PRO A 83 5.18 -2.36 51.18
CA PRO A 83 4.57 -3.65 51.48
C PRO A 83 5.47 -4.85 51.10
N SER A 84 5.29 -5.99 51.79
CA SER A 84 5.97 -7.29 51.55
C SER A 84 5.73 -7.92 50.15
N GLU A 85 4.96 -7.26 49.27
CA GLU A 85 4.68 -7.75 47.91
C GLU A 85 5.50 -6.95 46.90
N LEU A 86 6.06 -7.64 45.89
CA LEU A 86 6.73 -7.00 44.75
C LEU A 86 5.84 -5.87 44.18
N PRO A 87 6.37 -4.64 43.99
CA PRO A 87 5.60 -3.50 43.47
C PRO A 87 4.81 -3.81 42.19
N LEU A 88 5.39 -4.66 41.33
CA LEU A 88 4.75 -5.16 40.10
C LEU A 88 3.44 -5.92 40.35
N VAL A 89 3.33 -6.69 41.43
CA VAL A 89 2.10 -7.43 41.78
C VAL A 89 1.00 -6.46 42.19
N GLN A 90 1.36 -5.39 42.87
CA GLN A 90 0.41 -4.37 43.30
C GLN A 90 -0.12 -3.59 42.11
N GLU A 91 0.79 -3.23 41.20
CA GLU A 91 0.44 -2.62 39.93
C GLU A 91 -0.49 -3.52 39.11
N LEU A 92 -0.11 -4.78 38.88
CA LEU A 92 -0.95 -5.78 38.20
C LEU A 92 -2.36 -5.86 38.79
N THR A 93 -2.44 -5.90 40.12
CA THR A 93 -3.73 -5.99 40.83
C THR A 93 -4.55 -4.72 40.65
N ALA A 94 -3.92 -3.55 40.64
CA ALA A 94 -4.59 -2.28 40.39
C ALA A 94 -5.07 -2.17 38.93
N THR A 95 -4.21 -2.54 37.96
CA THR A 95 -4.54 -2.56 36.53
C THR A 95 -5.73 -3.47 36.26
N LEU A 96 -5.74 -4.69 36.78
CA LEU A 96 -6.85 -5.63 36.59
C LEU A 96 -8.17 -5.11 37.16
N ARG A 97 -8.14 -4.38 38.28
CA ARG A 97 -9.34 -3.75 38.86
C ARG A 97 -9.86 -2.62 37.98
N GLU A 98 -8.97 -1.76 37.51
CA GLU A 98 -9.33 -0.64 36.63
C GLU A 98 -9.86 -1.14 35.28
N TRP A 99 -9.16 -2.11 34.67
CA TRP A 99 -9.60 -2.76 33.43
C TRP A 99 -10.91 -3.51 33.62
N GLY A 100 -11.15 -4.13 34.78
CA GLY A 100 -12.42 -4.81 35.07
C GLY A 100 -13.64 -3.88 35.00
N VAL A 101 -13.51 -2.66 35.54
CA VAL A 101 -14.58 -1.65 35.46
C VAL A 101 -14.82 -1.21 34.01
N LEU A 102 -13.75 -0.96 33.26
CA LEU A 102 -13.85 -0.57 31.84
C LEU A 102 -14.38 -1.71 30.97
N TRP A 103 -13.96 -2.94 31.24
CA TRP A 103 -14.40 -4.14 30.54
C TRP A 103 -15.92 -4.35 30.68
N HIS A 104 -16.48 -4.11 31.87
CA HIS A 104 -17.93 -4.06 32.04
C HIS A 104 -18.58 -2.95 31.21
N SER A 105 -17.95 -1.78 31.09
CA SER A 105 -18.46 -0.68 30.25
C SER A 105 -18.44 -1.04 28.77
N LEU A 106 -17.38 -1.68 28.27
CA LEU A 106 -17.27 -2.14 26.87
C LEU A 106 -18.41 -3.10 26.51
N TYR A 107 -18.80 -3.98 27.44
CA TYR A 107 -19.95 -4.87 27.26
C TYR A 107 -21.26 -4.09 27.13
N VAL A 108 -21.50 -3.13 28.04
CA VAL A 108 -22.72 -2.29 28.03
C VAL A 108 -22.80 -1.43 26.76
N GLN A 109 -21.66 -0.96 26.26
CA GLN A 109 -21.56 -0.18 25.02
C GLN A 109 -21.56 -1.03 23.74
N ASN A 110 -21.72 -2.36 23.85
CA ASN A 110 -21.74 -3.31 22.75
C ASN A 110 -20.46 -3.33 21.87
N GLN A 111 -19.29 -3.02 22.45
CA GLN A 111 -17.99 -3.06 21.77
C GLN A 111 -17.37 -4.46 21.85
N ARG A 112 -17.96 -5.43 21.14
CA ARG A 112 -17.69 -6.86 21.31
C ARG A 112 -16.24 -7.28 21.00
N THR A 113 -15.60 -6.67 20.00
CA THR A 113 -14.21 -7.01 19.62
C THR A 113 -13.21 -6.61 20.70
N GLN A 114 -13.31 -5.37 21.19
CA GLN A 114 -12.48 -4.87 22.29
C GLN A 114 -12.76 -5.60 23.60
N PHE A 115 -14.02 -5.94 23.88
CA PHE A 115 -14.41 -6.71 25.06
C PHE A 115 -13.68 -8.07 25.13
N VAL A 116 -13.66 -8.83 24.03
CA VAL A 116 -12.99 -10.15 23.97
C VAL A 116 -11.47 -9.97 24.08
N GLN A 117 -10.91 -9.00 23.33
CA GLN A 117 -9.48 -8.72 23.36
C GLN A 117 -8.98 -8.43 24.80
N ILE A 118 -9.67 -7.54 25.52
CA ILE A 118 -9.30 -7.17 26.89
C ILE A 118 -9.50 -8.35 27.86
N GLN A 119 -10.53 -9.18 27.66
CA GLN A 119 -10.76 -10.39 28.48
C GLN A 119 -9.59 -11.37 28.40
N GLU A 120 -9.08 -11.62 27.20
CA GLU A 120 -7.92 -12.51 26.98
C GLU A 120 -6.67 -11.94 27.65
N MET A 121 -6.45 -10.62 27.52
CA MET A 121 -5.32 -9.95 28.16
C MET A 121 -5.40 -10.01 29.69
N MET A 122 -6.58 -9.75 30.28
CA MET A 122 -6.79 -9.85 31.72
C MET A 122 -6.51 -11.27 32.23
N SER A 123 -6.91 -12.29 31.48
CA SER A 123 -6.65 -13.70 31.82
C SER A 123 -5.16 -14.00 31.86
N GLN A 124 -4.41 -13.58 30.84
CA GLN A 124 -2.95 -13.72 30.80
C GLN A 124 -2.26 -12.99 31.96
N LEU A 125 -2.70 -11.76 32.27
CA LEU A 125 -2.14 -10.99 33.40
C LEU A 125 -2.42 -11.67 34.76
N MET A 126 -3.57 -12.32 34.93
CA MET A 126 -3.89 -13.09 36.14
C MET A 126 -2.97 -14.31 36.29
N ASP A 127 -2.68 -15.01 35.19
CA ASP A 127 -1.75 -16.15 35.19
C ASP A 127 -0.33 -15.70 35.53
N TRP A 128 0.16 -14.63 34.91
CA TRP A 128 1.48 -14.07 35.22
C TRP A 128 1.58 -13.56 36.66
N ARG A 129 0.50 -12.97 37.19
CA ARG A 129 0.43 -12.58 38.61
C ARG A 129 0.56 -13.81 39.52
N SER A 130 -0.09 -14.92 39.18
CA SER A 130 0.01 -16.19 39.92
C SER A 130 1.44 -16.75 39.88
N GLN A 131 2.07 -16.72 38.71
CA GLN A 131 3.47 -17.17 38.52
C GLN A 131 4.46 -16.31 39.32
N ILE A 132 4.34 -14.98 39.32
CA ILE A 132 5.20 -14.10 40.12
C ILE A 132 5.01 -14.38 41.62
N MET A 133 3.77 -14.60 42.06
CA MET A 133 3.44 -14.87 43.46
C MET A 133 3.87 -16.27 43.93
N SER A 134 4.06 -17.22 43.01
CA SER A 134 4.54 -18.57 43.34
C SER A 134 5.97 -18.60 43.89
N GLY A 135 6.78 -17.59 43.55
CA GLY A 135 8.17 -17.47 44.01
C GLY A 135 9.12 -18.54 43.45
N THR A 136 8.69 -19.35 42.48
CA THR A 136 9.48 -20.47 41.92
C THR A 136 10.32 -20.11 40.70
N LEU A 137 10.25 -18.86 40.23
CA LEU A 137 10.95 -18.41 39.02
C LEU A 137 12.42 -18.03 39.30
N PRO A 138 13.38 -18.49 38.49
CA PRO A 138 14.74 -17.97 38.46
C PRO A 138 14.78 -16.44 38.25
N LYS A 139 15.87 -15.79 38.68
CA LYS A 139 16.02 -14.32 38.58
C LYS A 139 15.93 -13.81 37.14
N ASP A 140 16.50 -14.54 36.19
CA ASP A 140 16.50 -14.17 34.77
C ASP A 140 15.10 -14.29 34.16
N ASP A 141 14.40 -15.39 34.45
CA ASP A 141 13.00 -15.62 34.02
C ASP A 141 12.05 -14.58 34.64
N LEU A 142 12.28 -14.20 35.90
CA LEU A 142 11.50 -13.16 36.57
C LEU A 142 11.72 -11.78 35.93
N ALA A 143 12.95 -11.47 35.49
CA ALA A 143 13.26 -10.22 34.79
C ALA A 143 12.61 -10.17 33.40
N GLU A 144 12.62 -11.28 32.67
CA GLU A 144 11.94 -11.39 31.37
C GLU A 144 10.41 -11.31 31.52
N LEU A 145 9.85 -12.03 32.50
CA LEU A 145 8.42 -12.00 32.80
C LEU A 145 7.97 -10.60 33.22
N ARG A 146 8.78 -9.88 34.00
CA ARG A 146 8.53 -8.48 34.35
C ARG A 146 8.40 -7.60 33.10
N LYS A 147 9.32 -7.72 32.13
CA LYS A 147 9.25 -6.97 30.87
C LYS A 147 7.99 -7.32 30.06
N LYS A 148 7.62 -8.60 30.00
CA LYS A 148 6.41 -9.07 29.31
C LYS A 148 5.13 -8.51 29.94
N VAL A 149 5.05 -8.56 31.27
CA VAL A 149 3.94 -8.02 32.06
C VAL A 149 3.76 -6.54 31.81
N THR A 150 4.82 -5.74 31.99
CA THR A 150 4.74 -4.28 31.84
C THR A 150 4.35 -3.89 30.42
N ALA A 151 4.94 -4.55 29.41
CA ALA A 151 4.63 -4.26 28.01
C ALA A 151 3.17 -4.59 27.64
N LYS A 152 2.55 -5.60 28.28
CA LYS A 152 1.14 -5.96 28.05
C LYS A 152 0.19 -5.00 28.77
N ILE A 153 0.54 -4.56 29.98
CA ILE A 153 -0.18 -3.50 30.71
C ILE A 153 -0.16 -2.21 29.89
N ASP A 154 1.01 -1.76 29.45
CA ASP A 154 1.15 -0.48 28.75
C ASP A 154 0.39 -0.50 27.41
N TYR A 155 0.42 -1.62 26.68
CA TYR A 155 -0.40 -1.83 25.48
C TYR A 155 -1.90 -1.79 25.77
N GLY A 156 -2.38 -2.51 26.78
CA GLY A 156 -3.82 -2.53 27.11
C GLY A 156 -4.32 -1.19 27.64
N ASN A 157 -3.48 -0.44 28.36
CA ASN A 157 -3.78 0.93 28.75
C ASN A 157 -3.99 1.81 27.51
N ARG A 158 -3.13 1.69 26.49
CA ARG A 158 -3.28 2.44 25.23
C ARG A 158 -4.57 2.07 24.48
N VAL A 159 -4.93 0.79 24.42
CA VAL A 159 -6.19 0.32 23.79
C VAL A 159 -7.43 0.82 24.56
N LEU A 160 -7.35 0.87 25.89
CA LEU A 160 -8.43 1.35 26.76
C LEU A 160 -8.47 2.88 26.94
N GLY A 161 -7.56 3.62 26.30
CA GLY A 161 -7.47 5.08 26.44
C GLY A 161 -7.06 5.57 27.84
N LEU A 162 -6.32 4.74 28.58
CA LEU A 162 -5.75 5.04 29.90
C LEU A 162 -4.39 5.74 29.80
N ASP A 163 -3.91 6.25 30.94
CA ASP A 163 -2.63 6.99 31.02
C ASP A 163 -1.43 6.10 30.70
N LEU A 164 -0.46 6.65 29.96
CA LEU A 164 0.81 6.01 29.67
C LEU A 164 1.73 6.08 30.90
N VAL A 165 2.03 4.91 31.46
CA VAL A 165 2.97 4.77 32.59
C VAL A 165 4.39 4.62 32.04
N VAL A 166 5.30 5.45 32.54
CA VAL A 166 6.68 5.50 32.04
C VAL A 166 7.63 4.85 33.03
N ARG A 167 8.53 4.02 32.50
CA ARG A 167 9.40 3.13 33.28
C ARG A 167 10.87 3.30 32.89
N ASP A 168 11.77 3.08 33.85
CA ASP A 168 13.20 2.95 33.60
C ASP A 168 13.57 1.60 32.95
N GLU A 169 14.86 1.39 32.67
CA GLU A 169 15.40 0.15 32.08
C GLU A 169 15.12 -1.11 32.92
N ASN A 170 14.93 -0.93 34.23
CA ASN A 170 14.63 -2.00 35.18
C ASN A 170 13.12 -2.26 35.31
N GLY A 171 12.26 -1.50 34.60
CA GLY A 171 10.81 -1.60 34.66
C GLY A 171 10.21 -1.00 35.93
N ILE A 172 10.91 -0.06 36.58
CA ILE A 172 10.42 0.74 37.72
C ILE A 172 9.75 1.99 37.17
N ILE A 173 8.60 2.37 37.74
CA ILE A 173 7.87 3.58 37.36
C ILE A 173 8.70 4.81 37.73
N LEU A 174 8.90 5.72 36.78
CA LEU A 174 9.68 6.93 37.00
C LEU A 174 8.96 7.92 37.93
N ASP A 175 9.69 8.48 38.88
CA ASP A 175 9.23 9.62 39.65
C ASP A 175 9.61 10.95 38.95
N PRO A 176 8.65 11.82 38.56
CA PRO A 176 8.93 13.13 37.97
C PRO A 176 9.67 14.11 38.90
N ASP A 177 9.63 13.92 40.22
CA ASP A 177 10.35 14.79 41.17
C ASP A 177 11.85 14.43 41.17
N ASP A 178 12.21 13.15 40.99
CA ASP A 178 13.59 12.67 40.90
C ASP A 178 14.14 12.63 39.45
N THR A 179 13.28 12.80 38.45
CA THR A 179 13.64 12.75 37.03
C THR A 179 13.65 14.15 36.40
N SER A 180 14.66 14.42 35.56
CA SER A 180 14.68 15.67 34.76
C SER A 180 13.52 15.69 33.77
N VAL A 181 12.94 16.87 33.49
CA VAL A 181 11.78 16.98 32.58
C VAL A 181 12.15 16.53 31.16
N ILE A 182 13.39 16.75 30.71
CA ILE A 182 13.91 16.26 29.42
C ILE A 182 13.98 14.74 29.40
N THR A 183 14.54 14.14 30.45
CA THR A 183 14.62 12.68 30.59
C THR A 183 13.22 12.07 30.60
N LEU A 184 12.30 12.66 31.37
CA LEU A 184 10.92 12.24 31.45
C LEU A 184 10.22 12.30 30.08
N PHE A 185 10.40 13.39 29.33
CA PHE A 185 9.90 13.52 27.96
C PHE A 185 10.45 12.41 27.04
N ARG A 186 11.77 12.15 27.08
CA ARG A 186 12.39 11.11 26.25
C ARG A 186 11.83 9.73 26.56
N TYR A 187 11.67 9.39 27.83
CA TYR A 187 11.08 8.11 28.20
C TYR A 187 9.61 7.99 27.78
N HIS A 188 8.82 9.08 27.82
CA HIS A 188 7.47 9.12 27.26
C HIS A 188 7.46 8.88 25.73
N GLU A 189 8.36 9.54 24.99
CA GLU A 189 8.51 9.40 23.55
C GLU A 189 8.89 7.95 23.18
N MET A 190 9.88 7.39 23.87
CA MET A 190 10.33 6.01 23.69
C MET A 190 9.22 4.99 24.01
N ALA A 191 8.48 5.20 25.11
CA ALA A 191 7.39 4.32 25.50
C ALA A 191 6.23 4.36 24.50
N SER A 192 5.83 5.56 24.03
CA SER A 192 4.77 5.68 23.02
C SER A 192 5.17 5.00 21.73
N ARG A 193 6.38 5.27 21.21
CA ARG A 193 6.87 4.67 19.96
C ARG A 193 6.85 3.15 20.01
N ARG A 194 7.34 2.56 21.10
CA ARG A 194 7.36 1.11 21.31
C ARG A 194 5.95 0.49 21.28
N ILE A 195 4.97 1.19 21.85
CA ILE A 195 3.57 0.72 21.85
C ILE A 195 2.95 0.86 20.46
N ASP A 196 3.20 1.98 19.77
CA ASP A 196 2.67 2.25 18.43
C ASP A 196 3.21 1.27 17.38
N GLU A 197 4.51 0.93 17.44
CA GLU A 197 5.13 -0.13 16.62
C GLU A 197 4.42 -1.47 16.83
N ARG A 198 4.14 -1.83 18.09
CA ARG A 198 3.44 -3.07 18.44
C ARG A 198 1.98 -3.10 17.99
N ILE A 199 1.28 -1.97 18.07
CA ILE A 199 -0.09 -1.82 17.53
C ILE A 199 -0.07 -2.00 16.02
N GLN A 200 0.93 -1.46 15.32
CA GLN A 200 1.07 -1.59 13.89
C GLN A 200 1.38 -3.03 13.47
N GLU A 201 2.25 -3.72 14.21
CA GLU A 201 2.53 -5.16 14.04
C GLU A 201 1.26 -6.02 14.22
N GLU A 202 0.43 -5.75 15.23
CA GLU A 202 -0.82 -6.48 15.42
C GLU A 202 -1.88 -6.13 14.36
N LYS A 203 -1.97 -4.86 13.93
CA LYS A 203 -2.87 -4.45 12.83
C LYS A 203 -2.50 -5.10 11.49
N SER A 204 -1.20 -5.28 11.23
CA SER A 204 -0.72 -5.96 10.02
C SER A 204 -0.91 -7.48 10.09
N GLN A 205 -1.04 -8.06 11.29
CA GLN A 205 -1.43 -9.46 11.48
C GLN A 205 -2.95 -9.70 11.45
N LEU A 206 -3.76 -8.66 11.72
CA LEU A 206 -5.23 -8.72 11.85
C LEU A 206 -6.00 -8.05 10.69
N GLN A 207 -5.38 -7.78 9.53
CA GLN A 207 -6.11 -7.34 8.32
C GLN A 207 -6.56 -8.55 7.48
N PRO A 208 -7.86 -8.92 7.48
CA PRO A 208 -8.49 -9.49 6.30
C PRO A 208 -8.65 -8.43 5.21
N LEU A 209 -8.60 -8.87 3.95
CA LEU A 209 -8.56 -8.12 2.70
C LEU A 209 -9.76 -7.17 2.39
N ASP A 210 -10.61 -6.79 3.36
CA ASP A 210 -11.99 -6.37 3.07
C ASP A 210 -12.33 -4.87 3.26
N ILE A 211 -11.37 -3.94 3.15
CA ILE A 211 -11.71 -2.52 2.97
C ILE A 211 -10.95 -1.95 1.79
N CYS A 212 -11.40 -2.30 0.59
CA CYS A 212 -10.98 -1.64 -0.63
C CYS A 212 -12.14 -1.49 -1.62
N THR A 213 -12.64 -0.26 -1.72
CA THR A 213 -13.49 0.24 -2.79
C THR A 213 -13.20 1.75 -2.89
N PRO A 214 -13.28 2.44 -4.04
CA PRO A 214 -13.02 2.10 -5.45
C PRO A 214 -11.58 2.49 -5.87
N ALA A 215 -10.68 2.78 -4.93
CA ALA A 215 -9.29 3.17 -5.23
C ALA A 215 -8.39 2.00 -5.67
N MET A 216 -8.81 0.74 -5.44
CA MET A 216 -8.05 -0.45 -5.88
C MET A 216 -8.28 -0.89 -7.33
N LEU A 217 -9.27 -0.33 -8.03
CA LEU A 217 -9.35 -0.47 -9.49
C LEU A 217 -8.12 0.15 -10.18
N HIS A 218 -7.33 0.96 -9.48
CA HIS A 218 -6.06 1.49 -9.98
C HIS A 218 -4.81 0.71 -9.54
N VAL A 219 -4.93 -0.30 -8.68
CA VAL A 219 -3.77 -1.11 -8.20
C VAL A 219 -3.69 -2.45 -8.92
N ALA A 220 -4.82 -3.02 -9.35
CA ALA A 220 -4.82 -4.21 -10.19
C ALA A 220 -4.53 -3.83 -11.66
N HIS A 221 -3.36 -4.22 -12.17
CA HIS A 221 -2.98 -4.05 -13.57
C HIS A 221 -3.52 -5.16 -14.50
N THR A 222 -4.13 -6.18 -13.92
CA THR A 222 -4.70 -7.34 -14.63
C THR A 222 -6.10 -7.64 -14.11
N TYR A 223 -6.96 -8.07 -15.02
CA TYR A 223 -8.36 -8.38 -14.79
C TYR A 223 -8.70 -9.73 -15.41
N THR A 224 -9.68 -10.39 -14.82
CA THR A 224 -10.18 -11.70 -15.26
C THR A 224 -11.70 -11.64 -15.40
N LEU A 225 -12.24 -11.97 -16.57
CA LEU A 225 -13.68 -12.11 -16.78
C LEU A 225 -14.10 -13.57 -16.57
N TYR A 226 -14.87 -13.81 -15.52
CA TYR A 226 -15.52 -15.09 -15.26
C TYR A 226 -16.79 -15.23 -16.12
N VAL A 227 -16.95 -16.38 -16.78
CA VAL A 227 -18.07 -16.73 -17.65
C VAL A 227 -18.57 -18.12 -17.31
N ASN A 228 -19.87 -18.23 -17.01
CA ASN A 228 -20.50 -19.51 -16.71
C ASN A 228 -21.62 -19.78 -17.71
N LEU A 229 -21.46 -20.82 -18.53
CA LEU A 229 -22.47 -21.27 -19.49
C LEU A 229 -23.50 -22.13 -18.75
N LYS A 230 -24.71 -21.59 -18.53
CA LYS A 230 -25.79 -22.28 -17.83
C LYS A 230 -26.53 -23.25 -18.73
N ASN A 231 -26.82 -22.87 -19.98
CA ASN A 231 -27.56 -23.71 -20.91
C ASN A 231 -27.37 -23.27 -22.38
N PHE A 232 -27.55 -24.21 -23.30
CA PHE A 232 -27.63 -23.96 -24.74
C PHE A 232 -28.90 -24.59 -25.31
N VAL A 233 -29.77 -23.73 -25.87
CA VAL A 233 -31.06 -24.15 -26.43
C VAL A 233 -31.03 -23.99 -27.94
N CYS A 234 -31.00 -25.11 -28.66
CA CYS A 234 -31.00 -25.12 -30.12
C CYS A 234 -31.74 -26.35 -30.67
N ASN A 235 -32.58 -26.17 -31.68
CA ASN A 235 -33.27 -27.28 -32.36
C ASN A 235 -32.33 -27.92 -33.40
N MET A 236 -31.31 -28.65 -32.92
CA MET A 236 -30.36 -29.36 -33.76
C MET A 236 -30.44 -30.87 -33.49
N ALA A 237 -30.59 -31.68 -34.54
CA ALA A 237 -30.64 -33.15 -34.45
C ALA A 237 -29.24 -33.82 -34.52
N GLU A 238 -28.18 -33.03 -34.47
CA GLU A 238 -26.77 -33.41 -34.57
C GLU A 238 -26.00 -32.82 -33.38
N ASP A 239 -24.75 -33.25 -33.19
CA ASP A 239 -23.90 -32.69 -32.14
C ASP A 239 -23.43 -31.28 -32.52
N ALA A 240 -23.17 -30.43 -31.52
CA ALA A 240 -22.68 -29.06 -31.72
C ALA A 240 -21.38 -28.80 -30.95
N GLU A 241 -20.54 -27.94 -31.50
CA GLU A 241 -19.37 -27.35 -30.87
C GLU A 241 -19.63 -25.85 -30.69
N LEU A 242 -19.47 -25.36 -29.46
CA LEU A 242 -19.61 -23.96 -29.09
C LEU A 242 -18.21 -23.39 -28.86
N LEU A 243 -17.85 -22.34 -29.59
CA LEU A 243 -16.57 -21.64 -29.46
C LEU A 243 -16.85 -20.20 -29.02
N MET A 244 -16.57 -19.88 -27.76
CA MET A 244 -16.82 -18.57 -27.17
C MET A 244 -15.53 -17.76 -27.01
N CYS A 245 -15.50 -16.50 -27.44
CA CYS A 245 -14.31 -15.64 -27.28
C CYS A 245 -14.69 -14.16 -27.13
N LEU A 246 -13.74 -13.37 -26.65
CA LEU A 246 -13.85 -11.91 -26.57
C LEU A 246 -13.47 -11.28 -27.91
N TYR A 247 -14.24 -10.30 -28.35
CA TYR A 247 -14.11 -9.67 -29.66
C TYR A 247 -14.30 -8.15 -29.58
N ASP A 248 -13.43 -7.43 -30.27
CA ASP A 248 -13.52 -5.99 -30.46
C ASP A 248 -14.19 -5.70 -31.82
N PRO A 249 -15.42 -5.15 -31.82
CA PRO A 249 -16.15 -4.87 -33.05
C PRO A 249 -15.62 -3.67 -33.83
N ASP A 250 -14.94 -2.72 -33.18
CA ASP A 250 -14.52 -1.47 -33.81
C ASP A 250 -13.27 -1.68 -34.67
N ILE A 251 -12.34 -2.53 -34.22
CA ILE A 251 -11.16 -2.96 -35.00
C ILE A 251 -11.33 -4.32 -35.67
N SER A 252 -12.47 -4.99 -35.46
CA SER A 252 -12.78 -6.32 -36.01
C SER A 252 -11.77 -7.40 -35.67
N HIS A 253 -11.35 -7.44 -34.40
CA HIS A 253 -10.26 -8.31 -33.92
C HIS A 253 -10.68 -9.14 -32.71
N PHE A 254 -10.22 -10.39 -32.65
CA PHE A 254 -10.43 -11.27 -31.50
C PHE A 254 -9.41 -10.94 -30.41
N ILE A 255 -9.88 -10.82 -29.16
CA ILE A 255 -9.07 -10.45 -28.00
C ILE A 255 -8.54 -11.70 -27.28
N SER A 256 -9.31 -12.79 -27.24
CA SER A 256 -8.99 -14.00 -26.48
C SER A 256 -9.00 -15.25 -27.35
N GLU A 257 -8.38 -16.33 -26.85
CA GLU A 257 -8.63 -17.65 -27.41
C GLU A 257 -10.08 -18.11 -27.18
N ASN A 258 -10.49 -19.18 -27.88
CA ASN A 258 -11.82 -19.74 -27.76
C ASN A 258 -11.95 -20.57 -26.47
N TYR A 259 -13.04 -20.42 -25.74
CA TYR A 259 -13.54 -21.42 -24.78
C TYR A 259 -14.40 -22.44 -25.53
N PHE A 260 -14.03 -23.71 -25.45
CA PHE A 260 -14.60 -24.79 -26.27
C PHE A 260 -15.52 -25.69 -25.46
N VAL A 261 -16.77 -25.85 -25.90
CA VAL A 261 -17.76 -26.74 -25.28
C VAL A 261 -18.43 -27.65 -26.32
N ARG A 262 -18.51 -28.95 -26.03
CA ARG A 262 -19.25 -29.91 -26.87
C ARG A 262 -20.65 -30.16 -26.33
N TRP A 263 -21.64 -29.95 -27.19
CA TRP A 263 -23.04 -30.21 -26.93
C TRP A 263 -23.53 -31.42 -27.73
N SER A 264 -24.26 -32.31 -27.06
CA SER A 264 -24.82 -33.51 -27.71
C SER A 264 -26.15 -33.22 -28.39
N SER A 265 -26.50 -34.04 -29.37
CA SER A 265 -27.85 -34.05 -29.98
C SER A 265 -28.97 -34.37 -28.99
N SER A 266 -28.66 -34.94 -27.82
CA SER A 266 -29.62 -35.14 -26.71
C SER A 266 -29.91 -33.88 -25.88
N GLY A 267 -29.32 -32.73 -26.22
CA GLY A 267 -29.57 -31.46 -25.54
C GLY A 267 -28.78 -31.26 -24.24
N MET A 268 -27.79 -32.11 -23.97
CA MET A 268 -26.90 -32.02 -22.81
C MET A 268 -25.43 -31.89 -23.25
N PRO A 269 -24.52 -31.34 -22.41
CA PRO A 269 -23.08 -31.43 -22.66
C PRO A 269 -22.63 -32.88 -22.88
N LYS A 270 -21.72 -33.12 -23.84
CA LYS A 270 -21.21 -34.49 -24.10
C LYS A 270 -20.41 -35.08 -22.94
N GLU A 271 -19.73 -34.21 -22.20
CA GLU A 271 -18.91 -34.59 -21.05
C GLU A 271 -19.74 -34.40 -19.79
N ILE A 272 -20.44 -35.46 -19.37
CA ILE A 272 -21.39 -35.44 -18.23
C ILE A 272 -20.69 -35.04 -16.93
N GLU A 273 -19.39 -35.31 -16.79
CA GLU A 273 -18.57 -34.87 -15.64
C GLU A 273 -18.45 -33.33 -15.54
N LYS A 274 -18.68 -32.60 -16.64
CA LYS A 274 -18.63 -31.13 -16.71
C LYS A 274 -19.99 -30.45 -16.56
N LEU A 275 -21.08 -31.19 -16.27
CA LEU A 275 -22.44 -30.63 -16.18
C LEU A 275 -22.56 -29.47 -15.17
N ASN A 276 -21.83 -29.56 -14.05
CA ASN A 276 -21.82 -28.55 -13.00
C ASN A 276 -20.65 -27.56 -13.14
N ASN A 277 -19.81 -27.72 -14.17
CA ASN A 277 -18.56 -26.99 -14.35
C ASN A 277 -18.36 -26.54 -15.81
N LEU A 278 -19.36 -25.85 -16.36
CA LEU A 278 -19.24 -25.15 -17.65
C LEU A 278 -18.74 -23.71 -17.44
N GLN A 279 -17.65 -23.58 -16.69
CA GLN A 279 -17.11 -22.31 -16.24
C GLN A 279 -15.76 -22.05 -16.90
N ALA A 280 -15.57 -20.83 -17.37
CA ALA A 280 -14.33 -20.37 -17.95
C ALA A 280 -13.96 -18.98 -17.43
N VAL A 281 -12.66 -18.73 -17.36
CA VAL A 281 -12.10 -17.43 -17.03
C VAL A 281 -11.31 -16.92 -18.22
N PHE A 282 -11.65 -15.71 -18.67
CA PHE A 282 -10.87 -14.98 -19.65
C PHE A 282 -9.85 -14.10 -18.92
N THR A 283 -8.57 -14.43 -19.02
CA THR A 283 -7.49 -13.85 -18.20
C THR A 283 -6.60 -12.88 -19.00
N ASP A 284 -5.66 -12.23 -18.30
CA ASP A 284 -4.66 -11.33 -18.86
C ASP A 284 -5.24 -10.04 -19.51
N LEU A 285 -6.45 -9.63 -19.10
CA LEU A 285 -7.06 -8.37 -19.56
C LEU A 285 -6.41 -7.20 -18.82
N SER A 286 -5.96 -6.17 -19.55
CA SER A 286 -5.35 -4.97 -18.94
C SER A 286 -6.33 -3.80 -18.85
N SER A 287 -5.95 -2.74 -18.13
CA SER A 287 -6.72 -1.50 -18.08
C SER A 287 -7.02 -0.91 -19.47
N LEU A 288 -6.09 -1.02 -20.42
CA LEU A 288 -6.32 -0.62 -21.82
C LEU A 288 -7.46 -1.40 -22.48
N ASP A 289 -7.61 -2.68 -22.15
CA ASP A 289 -8.73 -3.48 -22.65
C ASP A 289 -10.04 -3.05 -22.00
N LEU A 290 -10.02 -2.73 -20.70
CA LEU A 290 -11.21 -2.22 -20.00
C LEU A 290 -11.65 -0.84 -20.50
N ILE A 291 -10.72 0.03 -20.94
CA ILE A 291 -11.05 1.37 -21.45
C ILE A 291 -11.63 1.32 -22.87
N ARG A 292 -11.61 0.16 -23.54
CA ARG A 292 -12.17 0.03 -24.90
C ARG A 292 -13.63 0.50 -24.92
N PRO A 293 -14.05 1.21 -25.97
CA PRO A 293 -15.41 1.72 -26.08
C PRO A 293 -16.43 0.59 -26.17
N ARG A 294 -16.07 -0.52 -26.84
CA ARG A 294 -16.96 -1.67 -27.04
C ARG A 294 -16.20 -2.99 -26.94
N ILE A 295 -16.71 -3.92 -26.14
CA ILE A 295 -16.26 -5.32 -26.10
C ILE A 295 -17.49 -6.22 -26.19
N SER A 296 -17.42 -7.22 -27.07
CA SER A 296 -18.47 -8.21 -27.25
C SER A 296 -17.99 -9.62 -26.90
N LEU A 297 -18.84 -10.39 -26.23
CA LEU A 297 -18.69 -11.84 -26.15
C LEU A 297 -19.36 -12.45 -27.38
N VAL A 298 -18.59 -13.18 -28.18
CA VAL A 298 -19.08 -13.85 -29.39
C VAL A 298 -19.01 -15.37 -29.21
N CYS A 299 -19.95 -16.08 -29.81
CA CYS A 299 -19.96 -17.54 -29.86
C CYS A 299 -20.17 -18.01 -31.30
N GLN A 300 -19.26 -18.84 -31.81
CA GLN A 300 -19.48 -19.60 -33.05
C GLN A 300 -20.09 -20.96 -32.71
N ILE A 301 -21.09 -21.37 -33.49
CA ILE A 301 -21.74 -22.67 -33.35
C ILE A 301 -21.46 -23.48 -34.62
N VAL A 302 -20.77 -24.60 -34.42
CA VAL A 302 -20.40 -25.55 -35.47
C VAL A 302 -21.16 -26.84 -35.25
N ARG A 303 -21.83 -27.34 -36.30
CA ARG A 303 -22.53 -28.62 -36.25
C ARG A 303 -21.63 -29.76 -36.70
N VAL A 304 -21.75 -30.92 -36.05
CA VAL A 304 -20.95 -32.11 -36.33
C VAL A 304 -21.89 -33.26 -36.71
N GLY A 305 -21.88 -33.65 -37.99
CA GLY A 305 -22.84 -34.64 -38.49
C GLY A 305 -22.68 -34.97 -39.97
N HIS A 306 -23.80 -35.15 -40.69
CA HIS A 306 -23.83 -35.64 -42.08
C HIS A 306 -23.69 -34.54 -43.14
N MET A 307 -22.94 -34.75 -44.22
CA MET A 307 -22.79 -33.73 -45.30
C MET A 307 -24.14 -33.24 -45.90
N GLU A 308 -25.08 -34.15 -46.16
CA GLU A 308 -26.43 -33.87 -46.70
C GLU A 308 -27.48 -34.64 -45.88
N LEU A 309 -28.63 -34.00 -45.58
CA LEU A 309 -29.75 -34.57 -44.83
C LEU A 309 -30.78 -35.29 -45.74
N LYS A 310 -30.33 -36.13 -46.69
CA LYS A 310 -31.24 -36.90 -47.56
C LYS A 310 -31.42 -38.31 -47.04
N ASP A 311 -32.66 -38.81 -47.04
CA ASP A 311 -32.94 -40.21 -46.74
C ASP A 311 -32.63 -41.12 -47.94
N GLY A 312 -31.88 -42.21 -47.69
CA GLY A 312 -31.79 -43.34 -48.62
C GLY A 312 -30.40 -43.93 -48.88
N LYS A 313 -29.29 -43.36 -48.41
CA LYS A 313 -27.93 -43.95 -48.52
C LYS A 313 -27.10 -43.68 -47.25
N LYS A 314 -26.09 -44.51 -46.98
CA LYS A 314 -25.11 -44.22 -45.90
C LYS A 314 -24.31 -42.96 -46.24
N HIS A 315 -24.57 -41.89 -45.51
CA HIS A 315 -23.95 -40.58 -45.68
C HIS A 315 -22.71 -40.44 -44.81
N THR A 316 -21.70 -39.72 -45.33
CA THR A 316 -20.50 -39.37 -44.57
C THR A 316 -20.89 -38.63 -43.30
N PHE A 317 -20.43 -39.10 -42.15
CA PHE A 317 -20.73 -38.58 -40.81
C PHE A 317 -19.48 -37.97 -40.16
N GLY A 318 -19.66 -37.17 -39.11
CA GLY A 318 -18.58 -36.57 -38.32
C GLY A 318 -17.95 -35.33 -38.95
N LEU A 319 -18.65 -34.66 -39.87
CA LEU A 319 -18.17 -33.47 -40.56
C LEU A 319 -18.57 -32.20 -39.81
N ARG A 320 -17.58 -31.36 -39.50
CA ARG A 320 -17.76 -30.02 -38.91
C ARG A 320 -18.25 -29.05 -39.98
N ARG A 321 -19.38 -28.40 -39.75
CA ARG A 321 -20.03 -27.47 -40.69
C ARG A 321 -20.49 -26.21 -39.94
N PRO A 322 -20.46 -25.02 -40.56
CA PRO A 322 -20.93 -23.83 -39.89
C PRO A 322 -22.44 -23.92 -39.68
N PHE A 323 -22.94 -23.44 -38.54
CA PHE A 323 -24.37 -23.45 -38.24
C PHE A 323 -24.90 -22.05 -37.90
N GLY A 324 -24.26 -21.34 -36.97
CA GLY A 324 -24.63 -19.96 -36.68
C GLY A 324 -23.72 -19.29 -35.64
N VAL A 325 -24.09 -18.08 -35.25
CA VAL A 325 -23.34 -17.27 -34.30
C VAL A 325 -24.25 -16.65 -33.24
N ALA A 326 -23.69 -16.28 -32.10
CA ALA A 326 -24.37 -15.50 -31.07
C ALA A 326 -23.42 -14.40 -30.60
N VAL A 327 -23.96 -13.20 -30.32
CA VAL A 327 -23.16 -12.04 -29.93
C VAL A 327 -23.86 -11.25 -28.83
N MET A 328 -23.11 -10.85 -27.81
CA MET A 328 -23.59 -9.97 -26.74
C MET A 328 -22.57 -8.87 -26.48
N ASP A 329 -23.05 -7.63 -26.38
CA ASP A 329 -22.25 -6.51 -25.90
C ASP A 329 -22.07 -6.64 -24.37
N ILE A 330 -20.83 -6.71 -23.91
CA ILE A 330 -20.49 -6.90 -22.48
C ILE A 330 -19.79 -5.67 -21.89
N SER A 331 -19.78 -4.55 -22.61
CA SER A 331 -19.02 -3.35 -22.23
C SER A 331 -19.37 -2.86 -20.82
N ASP A 332 -20.65 -2.84 -20.44
CA ASP A 332 -21.06 -2.40 -19.11
C ASP A 332 -20.59 -3.33 -17.97
N VAL A 333 -20.43 -4.63 -18.25
CA VAL A 333 -19.88 -5.60 -17.28
C VAL A 333 -18.37 -5.40 -17.16
N ILE A 334 -17.67 -5.21 -18.28
CA ILE A 334 -16.23 -4.94 -18.32
C ILE A 334 -15.87 -3.58 -17.70
N HIS A 335 -16.74 -2.58 -17.83
CA HIS A 335 -16.58 -1.27 -17.20
C HIS A 335 -16.97 -1.25 -15.71
N GLY A 336 -17.38 -2.39 -15.14
CA GLY A 336 -17.74 -2.51 -13.73
C GLY A 336 -19.04 -1.77 -13.33
N LYS A 337 -19.93 -1.47 -14.29
CA LYS A 337 -21.21 -0.79 -14.00
C LYS A 337 -22.30 -1.74 -13.49
N VAL A 338 -22.11 -3.04 -13.65
CA VAL A 338 -23.05 -4.11 -13.28
C VAL A 338 -22.30 -5.13 -12.43
N ASP A 339 -22.69 -5.27 -11.16
CA ASP A 339 -22.10 -6.22 -10.21
C ASP A 339 -23.20 -7.10 -9.60
N ASP A 340 -23.71 -8.03 -10.41
CA ASP A 340 -24.73 -9.00 -10.00
C ASP A 340 -24.35 -10.39 -10.52
N GLU A 341 -23.84 -11.23 -9.62
CA GLU A 341 -23.32 -12.57 -9.93
C GLU A 341 -24.39 -13.54 -10.44
N GLU A 342 -25.65 -13.34 -10.03
CA GLU A 342 -26.76 -14.25 -10.34
C GLU A 342 -27.51 -13.86 -11.61
N LYS A 343 -27.21 -12.69 -12.19
CA LYS A 343 -27.87 -12.19 -13.38
C LYS A 343 -27.58 -13.09 -14.59
N GLN A 344 -28.64 -13.76 -15.06
CA GLN A 344 -28.58 -14.60 -16.26
C GLN A 344 -28.86 -13.77 -17.51
N HIS A 345 -27.98 -13.88 -18.50
CA HIS A 345 -28.09 -13.23 -19.80
C HIS A 345 -28.46 -14.26 -20.86
N PHE A 346 -29.48 -13.95 -21.66
CA PHE A 346 -29.85 -14.73 -22.83
C PHE A 346 -29.24 -14.10 -24.09
N ILE A 347 -28.40 -14.85 -24.80
CA ILE A 347 -27.79 -14.43 -26.06
C ILE A 347 -28.53 -15.12 -27.22
N PRO A 348 -29.25 -14.36 -28.08
CA PRO A 348 -30.01 -14.94 -29.17
C PRO A 348 -29.11 -15.58 -30.24
N PHE A 349 -29.54 -16.74 -30.72
CA PHE A 349 -28.89 -17.46 -31.81
C PHE A 349 -29.21 -16.84 -33.18
N HIS A 350 -28.20 -16.70 -34.03
CA HIS A 350 -28.30 -16.20 -35.40
C HIS A 350 -27.86 -17.28 -36.40
N PRO A 351 -28.78 -17.88 -37.17
CA PRO A 351 -28.41 -18.90 -38.16
C PRO A 351 -27.64 -18.27 -39.33
N MET A 352 -26.51 -18.89 -39.69
CA MET A 352 -25.69 -18.50 -40.86
C MET A 352 -26.20 -19.09 -42.18
N ALA A 353 -27.11 -20.06 -42.14
CA ALA A 353 -27.72 -20.66 -43.32
C ALA A 353 -29.22 -20.93 -43.07
N LYS A 354 -30.08 -20.68 -44.07
CA LYS A 354 -31.42 -21.28 -44.09
C LYS A 354 -31.26 -22.72 -44.58
N GLU A 355 -31.78 -23.70 -43.84
CA GLU A 355 -31.88 -25.08 -44.31
C GLU A 355 -32.45 -25.09 -45.73
N THR A 356 -31.66 -25.61 -46.67
CA THR A 356 -31.95 -25.65 -48.10
C THR A 356 -33.23 -26.44 -48.44
N TYR A 357 -33.84 -27.08 -47.44
CA TYR A 357 -35.06 -27.87 -47.57
C TYR A 357 -36.35 -27.02 -47.62
N ILE A 358 -36.38 -25.84 -47.01
CA ILE A 358 -37.60 -25.00 -46.97
C ILE A 358 -37.77 -24.21 -48.28
N SER A 359 -36.67 -23.79 -48.91
CA SER A 359 -36.70 -22.94 -50.12
C SER A 359 -37.29 -23.64 -51.34
N GLN A 360 -37.19 -24.97 -51.46
CA GLN A 360 -37.82 -25.68 -52.59
C GLN A 360 -39.32 -25.92 -52.41
N ARG A 361 -39.87 -25.85 -51.19
CA ARG A 361 -41.32 -25.99 -50.95
C ARG A 361 -42.05 -24.66 -50.75
N GLN A 362 -41.37 -23.59 -50.32
CA GLN A 362 -42.00 -22.26 -50.12
C GLN A 362 -41.99 -21.33 -51.34
N LEU A 363 -41.40 -21.74 -52.48
CA LEU A 363 -41.48 -20.98 -53.73
C LEU A 363 -42.86 -21.03 -54.42
N ILE A 364 -43.87 -21.69 -53.83
CA ILE A 364 -45.22 -21.81 -54.42
C ILE A 364 -46.26 -20.89 -53.75
N MET A 365 -45.99 -20.27 -52.59
CA MET A 365 -46.96 -19.36 -51.97
C MET A 365 -46.30 -18.14 -51.29
N SER A 366 -46.57 -16.96 -51.85
CA SER A 366 -46.24 -15.58 -51.41
C SER A 366 -44.86 -14.99 -51.84
N PRO A 367 -44.84 -13.95 -52.71
CA PRO A 367 -43.61 -13.31 -53.19
C PRO A 367 -43.20 -12.03 -52.42
N LEU A 368 -43.65 -11.82 -51.17
CA LEU A 368 -43.43 -10.56 -50.45
C LEU A 368 -42.85 -10.79 -49.04
N SER A 369 -41.57 -11.14 -48.96
CA SER A 369 -40.70 -10.93 -47.79
C SER A 369 -39.26 -11.33 -48.14
N SER A 370 -38.44 -10.38 -48.62
CA SER A 370 -37.00 -10.54 -48.82
C SER A 370 -36.26 -10.59 -47.46
N SER A 371 -36.39 -11.71 -46.76
CA SER A 371 -35.66 -12.00 -45.52
C SER A 371 -34.19 -12.31 -45.84
N ARG A 372 -33.32 -11.37 -45.45
CA ARG A 372 -31.87 -11.29 -45.70
C ARG A 372 -31.14 -12.60 -45.32
N VAL A 373 -30.47 -13.20 -46.29
CA VAL A 373 -29.55 -14.34 -46.11
C VAL A 373 -28.20 -13.76 -45.65
N LEU A 374 -27.75 -14.08 -44.44
CA LEU A 374 -26.36 -13.81 -44.03
C LEU A 374 -25.46 -14.84 -44.72
N ALA A 375 -24.35 -14.39 -45.28
CA ALA A 375 -23.58 -15.10 -46.29
C ALA A 375 -22.94 -16.41 -45.79
N GLU A 376 -23.08 -17.49 -46.56
CA GLU A 376 -22.54 -18.82 -46.23
C GLU A 376 -20.99 -18.92 -46.37
N ASN A 377 -20.31 -17.88 -46.88
CA ASN A 377 -18.86 -17.89 -47.14
C ASN A 377 -18.20 -16.51 -46.93
N GLU A 378 -18.66 -15.76 -45.93
CA GLU A 378 -18.00 -14.51 -45.50
C GLU A 378 -17.07 -14.75 -44.31
N PRO A 379 -16.03 -13.90 -44.12
CA PRO A 379 -15.21 -13.90 -42.92
C PRO A 379 -16.05 -13.77 -41.64
N LEU A 380 -15.72 -14.56 -40.60
CA LEU A 380 -16.40 -14.51 -39.29
C LEU A 380 -16.50 -13.09 -38.70
N PRO A 381 -15.45 -12.24 -38.72
CA PRO A 381 -15.55 -10.86 -38.23
C PRO A 381 -16.66 -10.04 -38.92
N SER A 382 -16.82 -10.22 -40.24
CA SER A 382 -17.88 -9.56 -41.01
C SER A 382 -19.27 -10.02 -40.58
N ILE A 383 -19.43 -11.30 -40.26
CA ILE A 383 -20.70 -11.86 -39.78
C ILE A 383 -21.03 -11.32 -38.39
N TYR A 384 -20.07 -11.29 -37.46
CA TYR A 384 -20.27 -10.72 -36.12
C TYR A 384 -20.67 -9.25 -36.18
N ASN A 385 -19.98 -8.42 -36.97
CA ASN A 385 -20.32 -7.01 -37.10
C ASN A 385 -21.71 -6.79 -37.71
N LYS A 386 -22.13 -7.63 -38.67
CA LYS A 386 -23.50 -7.59 -39.22
C LYS A 386 -24.56 -7.93 -38.17
N VAL A 387 -24.28 -8.91 -37.31
CA VAL A 387 -25.15 -9.30 -36.19
C VAL A 387 -25.24 -8.19 -35.15
N ILE A 388 -24.11 -7.58 -34.79
CA ILE A 388 -24.06 -6.43 -33.87
C ILE A 388 -24.86 -5.23 -34.41
N ALA A 389 -24.85 -5.02 -35.72
CA ALA A 389 -25.62 -3.97 -36.37
C ALA A 389 -27.14 -4.29 -36.45
N SER A 390 -27.54 -5.56 -36.39
CA SER A 390 -28.94 -5.97 -36.45
C SER A 390 -29.60 -5.90 -35.07
N LYS A 391 -30.52 -4.94 -34.87
CA LYS A 391 -31.15 -4.68 -33.56
C LYS A 391 -32.22 -5.69 -33.12
N GLU A 392 -32.78 -6.49 -34.03
CA GLU A 392 -33.82 -7.48 -33.70
C GLU A 392 -33.66 -8.76 -34.52
N VAL A 393 -33.65 -9.91 -33.84
CA VAL A 393 -33.53 -11.23 -34.46
C VAL A 393 -34.63 -12.15 -33.95
N ASN A 394 -35.35 -12.75 -34.89
CA ASN A 394 -36.39 -13.73 -34.61
C ASN A 394 -35.76 -15.08 -34.23
N HIS A 395 -35.31 -15.18 -32.99
CA HIS A 395 -34.55 -16.32 -32.46
C HIS A 395 -35.44 -17.52 -32.05
N LYS A 396 -36.77 -17.38 -32.04
CA LYS A 396 -37.72 -18.45 -31.66
C LYS A 396 -37.36 -19.20 -30.36
N GLY A 397 -36.78 -18.50 -29.38
CA GLY A 397 -36.31 -19.07 -28.11
C GLY A 397 -34.98 -19.84 -28.16
N GLN A 398 -34.27 -19.86 -29.29
CA GLN A 398 -32.95 -20.49 -29.43
C GLN A 398 -31.82 -19.52 -29.05
N GLY A 399 -30.85 -19.98 -28.27
CA GLY A 399 -29.78 -19.13 -27.76
C GLY A 399 -28.97 -19.76 -26.63
N LEU A 400 -28.10 -18.95 -26.04
CA LEU A 400 -27.21 -19.30 -24.93
C LEU A 400 -27.67 -18.60 -23.66
N TRP A 401 -27.61 -19.29 -22.53
CA TRP A 401 -27.79 -18.71 -21.20
C TRP A 401 -26.45 -18.67 -20.49
N ILE A 402 -25.99 -17.48 -20.11
CA ILE A 402 -24.71 -17.28 -19.43
C ILE A 402 -24.84 -16.37 -18.21
N SER A 403 -23.91 -16.47 -17.27
CA SER A 403 -23.64 -15.42 -16.27
C SER A 403 -22.19 -14.95 -16.38
N LEU A 404 -21.95 -13.68 -16.06
CA LEU A 404 -20.67 -12.98 -16.23
C LEU A 404 -20.29 -12.24 -14.96
N LYS A 405 -18.99 -12.24 -14.61
CA LYS A 405 -18.48 -11.41 -13.52
C LYS A 405 -17.04 -10.96 -13.82
N LEU A 406 -16.76 -9.67 -13.65
CA LEU A 406 -15.39 -9.16 -13.72
C LEU A 406 -14.70 -9.30 -12.36
N LEU A 407 -13.53 -9.92 -12.34
CA LEU A 407 -12.72 -10.17 -11.15
C LEU A 407 -11.38 -9.43 -11.28
N PRO A 408 -10.96 -8.62 -10.29
CA PRO A 408 -9.64 -8.01 -10.30
C PRO A 408 -8.56 -9.06 -9.99
N GLY A 409 -7.40 -8.94 -10.65
CA GLY A 409 -6.23 -9.77 -10.40
C GLY A 409 -5.91 -10.80 -11.49
N ASP A 410 -4.71 -11.36 -11.38
CA ASP A 410 -4.24 -12.48 -12.21
C ASP A 410 -4.91 -13.81 -11.82
N ILE A 411 -4.71 -14.86 -12.62
CA ILE A 411 -5.35 -16.16 -12.37
C ILE A 411 -5.01 -16.75 -11.00
N ASN A 412 -3.80 -16.54 -10.49
CA ASN A 412 -3.36 -17.09 -9.20
C ASN A 412 -4.01 -16.34 -8.04
N GLN A 413 -4.12 -15.01 -8.15
CA GLN A 413 -4.82 -14.16 -7.20
C GLN A 413 -6.31 -14.50 -7.19
N VAL A 414 -6.93 -14.59 -8.36
CA VAL A 414 -8.35 -14.90 -8.50
C VAL A 414 -8.69 -16.28 -7.95
N GLN A 415 -7.86 -17.31 -8.20
CA GLN A 415 -8.05 -18.63 -7.62
C GLN A 415 -7.91 -18.65 -6.08
N LYS A 416 -7.15 -17.72 -5.51
CA LYS A 416 -6.95 -17.60 -4.05
C LYS A 416 -8.09 -16.83 -3.39
N GLU A 417 -8.46 -15.67 -3.95
CA GLU A 417 -9.43 -14.73 -3.38
C GLU A 417 -10.88 -15.12 -3.72
N TYR A 418 -11.11 -15.66 -4.93
CA TYR A 418 -12.42 -16.07 -5.44
C TYR A 418 -12.52 -17.59 -5.64
N SER A 419 -11.96 -18.38 -4.72
CA SER A 419 -11.92 -19.85 -4.78
C SER A 419 -13.30 -20.54 -4.85
N HIS A 420 -14.37 -19.83 -4.48
CA HIS A 420 -15.77 -20.29 -4.59
C HIS A 420 -16.32 -20.17 -6.02
N LEU A 421 -15.72 -19.33 -6.87
CA LEU A 421 -16.10 -19.14 -8.27
C LEU A 421 -15.10 -19.81 -9.22
N VAL A 422 -13.81 -19.72 -8.92
CA VAL A 422 -12.73 -20.19 -9.79
C VAL A 422 -11.89 -21.20 -9.04
N ASP A 423 -11.94 -22.45 -9.49
CA ASP A 423 -11.12 -23.52 -8.98
C ASP A 423 -10.00 -23.89 -9.98
N ARG A 424 -9.23 -24.94 -9.67
CA ARG A 424 -8.15 -25.40 -10.55
C ARG A 424 -8.63 -26.14 -11.79
N SER A 425 -9.90 -26.51 -11.85
CA SER A 425 -10.54 -27.23 -12.97
C SER A 425 -11.28 -26.29 -13.93
N THR A 426 -11.50 -25.03 -13.53
CA THR A 426 -12.07 -23.98 -14.38
C THR A 426 -11.22 -23.77 -15.62
N ALA A 427 -11.86 -23.70 -16.80
CA ALA A 427 -11.15 -23.52 -18.05
C ALA A 427 -10.53 -22.11 -18.14
N VAL A 428 -9.26 -22.01 -18.46
CA VAL A 428 -8.55 -20.72 -18.60
C VAL A 428 -8.37 -20.38 -20.08
N ALA A 429 -9.07 -19.35 -20.54
CA ALA A 429 -8.92 -18.79 -21.87
C ALA A 429 -8.08 -17.51 -21.79
N ARG A 430 -6.83 -17.56 -22.25
CA ARG A 430 -5.93 -16.39 -22.15
C ARG A 430 -6.24 -15.37 -23.26
N LYS A 431 -5.91 -14.09 -22.98
CA LYS A 431 -5.79 -13.05 -24.00
C LYS A 431 -4.82 -13.49 -25.10
N MET A 432 -5.16 -13.29 -26.37
CA MET A 432 -4.22 -13.45 -27.47
C MET A 432 -3.30 -12.23 -27.52
N GLY A 433 -1.99 -12.47 -27.42
CA GLY A 433 -1.01 -11.43 -27.13
C GLY A 433 -0.76 -11.29 -25.62
N PHE A 434 0.07 -10.32 -25.25
CA PHE A 434 0.48 -10.13 -23.86
C PHE A 434 -0.44 -9.16 -23.09
N PRO A 435 -0.58 -9.34 -21.76
CA PRO A 435 -1.01 -8.24 -20.91
C PRO A 435 -0.01 -7.08 -21.01
N GLU A 436 -0.44 -5.88 -20.61
CA GLU A 436 0.40 -4.68 -20.63
C GLU A 436 1.65 -4.84 -19.76
N ILE A 437 1.54 -5.56 -18.64
CA ILE A 437 2.63 -5.84 -17.72
C ILE A 437 2.91 -7.34 -17.73
N ILE A 438 4.16 -7.70 -18.04
CA ILE A 438 4.69 -9.06 -17.88
C ILE A 438 5.60 -9.05 -16.66
N LEU A 439 5.23 -9.80 -15.62
CA LEU A 439 6.03 -9.87 -14.40
C LEU A 439 7.28 -10.73 -14.63
N PRO A 440 8.42 -10.41 -13.97
CA PRO A 440 9.61 -11.24 -14.06
C PRO A 440 9.30 -12.67 -13.57
N GLY A 441 9.73 -13.68 -14.33
CA GLY A 441 9.48 -15.09 -14.05
C GLY A 441 8.19 -15.66 -14.66
N ASP A 442 7.31 -14.87 -15.28
CA ASP A 442 6.18 -15.41 -16.04
C ASP A 442 6.68 -16.05 -17.34
N VAL A 443 6.44 -17.36 -17.49
CA VAL A 443 6.87 -18.14 -18.66
C VAL A 443 5.66 -18.48 -19.50
N ARG A 444 5.57 -17.85 -20.67
CA ARG A 444 4.52 -18.07 -21.67
C ARG A 444 5.10 -18.46 -23.01
N ASN A 445 4.48 -19.45 -23.67
CA ASN A 445 4.81 -19.93 -25.01
C ASN A 445 3.55 -20.46 -25.74
N ASP A 446 2.63 -19.55 -26.05
CA ASP A 446 1.41 -19.90 -26.80
C ASP A 446 1.59 -19.57 -28.28
N ILE A 447 1.30 -20.51 -29.18
CA ILE A 447 1.36 -20.30 -30.63
C ILE A 447 -0.06 -20.37 -31.18
N TYR A 448 -0.63 -19.24 -31.60
CA TYR A 448 -1.96 -19.24 -32.22
C TYR A 448 -1.82 -19.32 -33.74
N VAL A 449 -2.56 -20.24 -34.34
CA VAL A 449 -2.60 -20.46 -35.80
C VAL A 449 -4.04 -20.31 -36.25
N THR A 450 -4.29 -19.36 -37.14
CA THR A 450 -5.61 -19.13 -37.73
C THR A 450 -5.62 -19.62 -39.17
N LEU A 451 -6.52 -20.56 -39.48
CA LEU A 451 -6.81 -20.97 -40.86
C LEU A 451 -7.67 -19.87 -41.49
N ILE A 452 -7.14 -19.08 -42.43
CA ILE A 452 -7.86 -17.92 -42.98
C ILE A 452 -8.75 -18.37 -44.13
N GLN A 453 -8.14 -18.65 -45.28
CA GLN A 453 -8.84 -18.91 -46.52
C GLN A 453 -7.97 -19.72 -47.49
N GLY A 454 -8.57 -20.27 -48.53
CA GLY A 454 -7.84 -20.89 -49.62
C GLY A 454 -8.63 -20.91 -50.91
N GLU A 455 -7.96 -21.07 -52.04
CA GLU A 455 -8.58 -21.24 -53.35
C GLU A 455 -8.14 -22.56 -53.98
N PHE A 456 -9.10 -23.43 -54.28
CA PHE A 456 -8.81 -24.78 -54.78
C PHE A 456 -9.46 -25.04 -56.14
N ASP A 457 -8.67 -25.57 -57.07
CA ASP A 457 -9.18 -25.99 -58.37
C ASP A 457 -10.06 -27.25 -58.20
N LYS A 458 -11.18 -27.25 -58.95
CA LYS A 458 -12.07 -28.41 -59.12
C LYS A 458 -11.36 -29.59 -59.77
N GLY A 459 -10.27 -29.35 -60.51
CA GLY A 459 -9.50 -30.39 -61.20
C GLY A 459 -10.38 -31.20 -62.15
N LYS A 460 -10.42 -32.54 -61.97
CA LYS A 460 -11.23 -33.45 -62.80
C LYS A 460 -12.70 -33.58 -62.34
N LYS A 461 -13.14 -32.89 -61.28
CA LYS A 461 -14.51 -33.00 -60.74
C LYS A 461 -15.49 -32.02 -61.40
N LYS A 462 -16.78 -32.36 -61.42
CA LYS A 462 -17.85 -31.52 -62.00
C LYS A 462 -18.18 -30.30 -61.14
N THR A 463 -18.10 -30.44 -59.82
CA THR A 463 -18.35 -29.39 -58.82
C THR A 463 -17.06 -29.06 -58.07
N PRO A 464 -16.97 -27.89 -57.41
CA PRO A 464 -15.87 -27.59 -56.49
C PRO A 464 -15.71 -28.66 -55.41
N LYS A 465 -14.48 -28.81 -54.89
CA LYS A 465 -14.17 -29.76 -53.82
C LYS A 465 -14.74 -29.24 -52.49
N ASN A 466 -15.36 -30.10 -51.70
CA ASN A 466 -15.59 -29.85 -50.28
C ASN A 466 -14.27 -30.09 -49.55
N VAL A 467 -13.54 -29.03 -49.20
CA VAL A 467 -12.18 -29.13 -48.66
C VAL A 467 -12.21 -29.23 -47.14
N GLU A 468 -11.53 -30.24 -46.60
CA GLU A 468 -11.17 -30.35 -45.18
C GLU A 468 -9.66 -30.22 -45.06
N ILE A 469 -9.22 -29.34 -44.16
CA ILE A 469 -7.82 -29.18 -43.78
C ILE A 469 -7.58 -30.01 -42.52
N MET A 470 -6.58 -30.87 -42.57
CA MET A 470 -6.06 -31.60 -41.41
C MET A 470 -4.72 -30.95 -41.02
N MET A 471 -4.69 -30.29 -39.85
CA MET A 471 -3.52 -29.65 -39.27
C MET A 471 -2.91 -30.55 -38.20
N SER A 472 -1.60 -30.75 -38.25
CA SER A 472 -0.83 -31.55 -37.28
C SER A 472 0.52 -30.88 -37.02
N VAL A 473 1.07 -31.09 -35.82
CA VAL A 473 2.42 -30.67 -35.45
C VAL A 473 3.35 -31.86 -35.65
N HIS A 474 4.43 -31.66 -36.40
CA HIS A 474 5.42 -32.71 -36.66
C HIS A 474 6.79 -32.31 -36.11
N ASP A 475 7.59 -33.31 -35.72
CA ASP A 475 9.03 -33.14 -35.46
C ASP A 475 9.87 -33.20 -36.74
N GLN A 476 11.18 -32.99 -36.61
CA GLN A 476 12.17 -33.04 -37.69
C GLN A 476 12.22 -34.38 -38.45
N ASP A 477 11.79 -35.48 -37.82
CA ASP A 477 11.77 -36.82 -38.40
C ASP A 477 10.41 -37.16 -39.04
N GLY A 478 9.42 -36.28 -38.87
CA GLY A 478 8.07 -36.41 -39.42
C GLY A 478 7.07 -37.10 -38.49
N SER A 479 7.43 -37.35 -37.22
CA SER A 479 6.50 -37.92 -36.23
C SER A 479 5.52 -36.86 -35.74
N VAL A 480 4.27 -37.23 -35.53
CA VAL A 480 3.23 -36.32 -35.02
C VAL A 480 3.43 -36.12 -33.51
N LEU A 481 3.43 -34.87 -33.07
CA LEU A 481 3.49 -34.54 -31.65
C LEU A 481 2.10 -34.70 -31.02
N GLU A 482 1.99 -35.69 -30.14
CA GLU A 482 0.74 -35.98 -29.44
C GLU A 482 0.32 -34.82 -28.52
N LYS A 483 -0.99 -34.56 -28.45
CA LYS A 483 -1.60 -33.51 -27.61
C LYS A 483 -1.11 -32.08 -27.86
N ALA A 484 -0.49 -31.79 -29.00
CA ALA A 484 0.07 -30.46 -29.29
C ALA A 484 -0.98 -29.41 -29.69
N ILE A 485 -2.20 -29.82 -30.09
CA ILE A 485 -3.19 -28.90 -30.67
C ILE A 485 -4.42 -28.76 -29.78
N SER A 486 -4.75 -27.54 -29.39
CA SER A 486 -5.95 -27.21 -28.60
C SER A 486 -6.89 -26.32 -29.43
N PRO A 487 -8.10 -26.79 -29.79
CA PRO A 487 -9.11 -25.97 -30.47
C PRO A 487 -9.59 -24.75 -29.67
N GLY A 488 -9.45 -24.84 -28.34
CA GLY A 488 -9.80 -23.80 -27.39
C GLY A 488 -9.54 -24.28 -25.95
N ALA A 489 -9.69 -23.37 -24.99
CA ALA A 489 -9.65 -23.65 -23.57
C ALA A 489 -10.75 -24.64 -23.16
N GLY A 490 -10.46 -25.48 -22.17
CA GLY A 490 -11.41 -26.47 -21.65
C GLY A 490 -11.39 -27.84 -22.36
N GLN A 491 -10.59 -28.00 -23.40
CA GLN A 491 -10.39 -29.27 -24.11
C GLN A 491 -8.95 -29.78 -23.93
N GLU A 492 -8.77 -31.10 -23.81
CA GLU A 492 -7.45 -31.73 -23.89
C GLU A 492 -6.84 -31.60 -25.29
N GLY A 493 -5.50 -31.54 -25.33
CA GLY A 493 -4.74 -31.48 -26.56
C GLY A 493 -5.00 -32.66 -27.49
N LEU A 494 -5.11 -32.37 -28.79
CA LEU A 494 -5.32 -33.29 -29.90
C LEU A 494 -4.03 -33.47 -30.71
N PRO A 495 -3.83 -34.64 -31.34
CA PRO A 495 -2.74 -34.84 -32.30
C PRO A 495 -2.99 -34.16 -33.66
N GLU A 496 -4.25 -34.04 -34.05
CA GLU A 496 -4.67 -33.50 -35.35
C GLU A 496 -5.95 -32.68 -35.19
N TYR A 497 -6.00 -31.52 -35.86
CA TYR A 497 -7.19 -30.68 -35.97
C TYR A 497 -7.79 -30.75 -37.36
N LYS A 498 -9.12 -30.78 -37.45
CA LYS A 498 -9.87 -30.85 -38.71
C LYS A 498 -10.73 -29.61 -38.87
N SER A 499 -10.57 -28.89 -39.98
CA SER A 499 -11.33 -27.67 -40.26
C SER A 499 -12.80 -27.95 -40.51
N VAL A 500 -13.60 -26.89 -40.47
CA VAL A 500 -14.96 -26.87 -41.02
C VAL A 500 -14.92 -27.13 -42.53
N VAL A 501 -15.95 -27.80 -43.04
CA VAL A 501 -16.10 -28.14 -44.46
C VAL A 501 -17.26 -27.34 -45.07
N TYR A 502 -16.93 -26.47 -46.01
CA TYR A 502 -17.90 -25.73 -46.80
C TYR A 502 -18.34 -26.54 -48.02
N TYR A 503 -19.65 -26.62 -48.25
CA TYR A 503 -20.21 -27.43 -49.32
C TYR A 503 -20.04 -26.75 -50.68
N GLN A 504 -19.25 -27.37 -51.57
CA GLN A 504 -19.01 -26.94 -52.95
C GLN A 504 -18.55 -25.49 -53.10
N VAL A 505 -17.82 -24.97 -52.12
CA VAL A 505 -17.24 -23.63 -52.16
C VAL A 505 -15.81 -23.67 -52.72
N LYS A 506 -15.55 -22.89 -53.77
CA LYS A 506 -14.22 -22.81 -54.42
C LYS A 506 -13.18 -22.07 -53.57
N GLN A 507 -13.62 -21.04 -52.85
CA GLN A 507 -12.80 -20.18 -52.00
C GLN A 507 -13.29 -20.20 -50.54
N PRO A 508 -13.06 -21.29 -49.78
CA PRO A 508 -13.53 -21.36 -48.39
C PRO A 508 -12.82 -20.33 -47.50
N CYS A 509 -13.58 -19.64 -46.66
CA CYS A 509 -13.09 -18.73 -45.63
C CYS A 509 -13.36 -19.32 -44.23
N TRP A 510 -12.34 -19.91 -43.59
CA TRP A 510 -12.50 -20.62 -42.31
C TRP A 510 -12.47 -19.68 -41.11
N TYR A 511 -11.47 -18.82 -41.02
CA TYR A 511 -11.18 -17.98 -39.83
C TYR A 511 -11.20 -18.76 -38.50
N GLU A 512 -10.69 -20.00 -38.52
CA GLU A 512 -10.61 -20.86 -37.34
C GLU A 512 -9.26 -20.67 -36.66
N THR A 513 -9.26 -20.10 -35.45
CA THR A 513 -8.06 -19.92 -34.62
C THR A 513 -7.88 -21.10 -33.67
N ILE A 514 -6.68 -21.68 -33.70
CA ILE A 514 -6.28 -22.87 -32.96
C ILE A 514 -5.03 -22.56 -32.15
N LYS A 515 -4.96 -23.02 -30.90
CA LYS A 515 -3.75 -22.93 -30.08
C LYS A 515 -2.88 -24.16 -30.29
N VAL A 516 -1.60 -23.92 -30.51
CA VAL A 516 -0.54 -24.92 -30.62
C VAL A 516 0.34 -24.79 -29.37
N SER A 517 0.42 -25.87 -28.61
CA SER A 517 1.13 -25.95 -27.34
C SER A 517 2.33 -26.88 -27.52
N ILE A 518 3.52 -26.30 -27.64
CA ILE A 518 4.79 -27.01 -27.83
C ILE A 518 5.75 -26.58 -26.71
N PRO A 519 6.44 -27.51 -26.04
CA PRO A 519 7.52 -27.18 -25.12
C PRO A 519 8.56 -26.29 -25.80
N ILE A 520 9.04 -25.25 -25.09
CA ILE A 520 9.93 -24.22 -25.67
C ILE A 520 11.17 -24.84 -26.33
N GLU A 521 11.73 -25.89 -25.71
CA GLU A 521 12.89 -26.63 -26.18
C GLU A 521 12.67 -27.35 -27.53
N ASP A 522 11.45 -27.79 -27.80
CA ASP A 522 11.10 -28.57 -28.99
C ASP A 522 10.69 -27.69 -30.17
N VAL A 523 10.31 -26.42 -29.95
CA VAL A 523 9.85 -25.50 -31.01
C VAL A 523 10.85 -25.43 -32.18
N SER A 524 12.15 -25.46 -31.87
CA SER A 524 13.23 -25.41 -32.86
C SER A 524 13.25 -26.59 -33.85
N ARG A 525 12.67 -27.73 -33.45
CA ARG A 525 12.65 -28.99 -34.22
C ARG A 525 11.27 -29.32 -34.77
N CYS A 526 10.28 -28.46 -34.52
CA CYS A 526 8.89 -28.69 -34.92
C CYS A 526 8.46 -27.81 -36.09
N HIS A 527 7.49 -28.32 -36.85
CA HIS A 527 6.82 -27.59 -37.92
C HIS A 527 5.33 -27.95 -37.98
N LEU A 528 4.55 -27.07 -38.58
CA LEU A 528 3.13 -27.31 -38.82
C LEU A 528 2.96 -27.94 -40.19
N ARG A 529 2.12 -28.97 -40.26
CA ARG A 529 1.77 -29.64 -41.51
C ARG A 529 0.27 -29.55 -41.75
N PHE A 530 -0.09 -29.18 -42.97
CA PHE A 530 -1.47 -29.06 -43.43
C PHE A 530 -1.69 -30.03 -44.59
N SER A 531 -2.67 -30.91 -44.45
CA SER A 531 -3.05 -31.84 -45.52
C SER A 531 -4.48 -31.58 -45.96
N PHE A 532 -4.68 -31.53 -47.28
CA PHE A 532 -5.95 -31.16 -47.88
C PHE A 532 -6.66 -32.39 -48.42
N ARG A 533 -7.88 -32.63 -47.94
CA ARG A 533 -8.71 -33.76 -48.36
C ARG A 533 -10.06 -33.30 -48.87
N HIS A 534 -10.56 -33.96 -49.90
CA HIS A 534 -11.92 -33.77 -50.35
C HIS A 534 -12.88 -34.66 -49.56
N ARG A 535 -13.94 -34.09 -49.00
CA ARG A 535 -15.00 -34.84 -48.31
C ARG A 535 -16.22 -35.07 -49.20
N SER A 536 -16.56 -36.32 -49.47
CA SER A 536 -17.72 -36.68 -50.30
C SER A 536 -19.00 -36.75 -49.47
N SER A 537 -20.18 -36.47 -50.06
CA SER A 537 -21.48 -36.69 -49.39
C SER A 537 -21.82 -38.18 -49.20
N GLN A 538 -21.13 -39.08 -49.92
CA GLN A 538 -21.32 -40.54 -49.84
C GLN A 538 -20.17 -41.21 -49.09
N GLU A 539 -20.50 -42.00 -48.06
CA GLU A 539 -19.49 -42.58 -47.16
C GLU A 539 -18.48 -43.48 -47.89
N SER A 540 -18.95 -44.31 -48.84
CA SER A 540 -18.10 -45.23 -49.59
C SER A 540 -17.10 -44.50 -50.50
N ARG A 541 -17.52 -43.38 -51.10
CA ARG A 541 -16.63 -42.53 -51.91
C ARG A 541 -15.66 -41.76 -51.03
N ASP A 542 -16.14 -41.21 -49.92
CA ASP A 542 -15.33 -40.46 -48.96
C ASP A 542 -14.14 -41.28 -48.43
N LYS A 543 -14.38 -42.55 -48.07
CA LYS A 543 -13.32 -43.48 -47.63
C LYS A 543 -12.23 -43.73 -48.68
N SER A 544 -12.56 -43.58 -49.97
CA SER A 544 -11.60 -43.75 -51.07
C SER A 544 -10.85 -42.48 -51.47
N GLU A 545 -11.28 -41.30 -50.99
CA GLU A 545 -10.63 -40.02 -51.30
C GLU A 545 -9.31 -39.88 -50.51
N LYS A 546 -8.21 -39.73 -51.24
CA LYS A 546 -6.87 -39.48 -50.68
C LYS A 546 -6.61 -37.98 -50.48
N VAL A 547 -5.59 -37.67 -49.68
CA VAL A 547 -5.02 -36.31 -49.60
C VAL A 547 -4.57 -35.88 -50.99
N PHE A 548 -4.97 -34.67 -51.42
CA PHE A 548 -4.67 -34.16 -52.76
C PHE A 548 -3.56 -33.11 -52.79
N GLY A 549 -3.18 -32.58 -51.64
CA GLY A 549 -2.07 -31.65 -51.47
C GLY A 549 -1.61 -31.58 -50.01
N VAL A 550 -0.38 -31.12 -49.82
CA VAL A 550 0.24 -30.90 -48.50
C VAL A 550 0.94 -29.54 -48.51
N ALA A 551 0.81 -28.78 -47.43
CA ALA A 551 1.56 -27.56 -47.16
C ALA A 551 2.21 -27.66 -45.77
N PHE A 552 3.23 -26.86 -45.50
CA PHE A 552 3.90 -26.83 -44.20
C PHE A 552 4.50 -25.46 -43.92
N VAL A 553 4.77 -25.17 -42.65
CA VAL A 553 5.55 -23.99 -42.22
C VAL A 553 6.42 -24.34 -41.01
N ARG A 554 7.66 -23.85 -41.00
CA ARG A 554 8.60 -24.04 -39.89
C ARG A 554 8.27 -23.05 -38.78
N LEU A 555 8.34 -23.49 -37.52
CA LEU A 555 8.11 -22.59 -36.38
C LEU A 555 9.33 -21.74 -36.04
N MET A 556 10.51 -22.15 -36.51
CA MET A 556 11.77 -21.43 -36.33
C MET A 556 12.47 -21.26 -37.68
N ASN A 557 12.93 -20.04 -37.94
CA ASN A 557 13.67 -19.66 -39.12
C ASN A 557 15.11 -20.16 -39.04
N HIS A 558 15.81 -20.22 -40.19
CA HIS A 558 17.22 -20.65 -40.25
C HIS A 558 18.19 -19.79 -39.42
N ASN A 559 17.82 -18.55 -39.12
CA ASN A 559 18.58 -17.62 -38.28
C ASN A 559 18.35 -17.81 -36.77
N GLY A 560 17.49 -18.76 -36.37
CA GLY A 560 17.14 -19.07 -34.98
C GLY A 560 15.99 -18.24 -34.39
N THR A 561 15.47 -17.23 -35.10
CA THR A 561 14.24 -16.52 -34.67
C THR A 561 13.01 -17.34 -34.94
N THR A 562 11.93 -17.09 -34.19
CA THR A 562 10.64 -17.71 -34.46
C THR A 562 10.00 -17.18 -35.74
N LEU A 563 9.04 -17.94 -36.28
CA LEU A 563 8.19 -17.51 -37.39
C LEU A 563 7.57 -16.14 -37.08
N ARG A 564 7.55 -15.24 -38.07
CA ARG A 564 7.01 -13.90 -37.86
C ARG A 564 5.50 -13.94 -37.67
N ASP A 565 4.99 -13.07 -36.81
CA ASP A 565 3.56 -12.84 -36.68
C ASP A 565 3.00 -12.20 -37.95
N GLY A 566 1.81 -12.63 -38.37
CA GLY A 566 1.17 -12.11 -39.57
C GLY A 566 0.51 -13.20 -40.42
N ILE A 567 0.24 -12.86 -41.67
CA ILE A 567 -0.37 -13.75 -42.67
C ILE A 567 0.74 -14.42 -43.47
N HIS A 568 0.64 -15.73 -43.67
CA HIS A 568 1.59 -16.53 -44.46
C HIS A 568 0.89 -17.20 -45.63
N ASP A 569 1.38 -16.94 -46.84
CA ASP A 569 0.97 -17.61 -48.07
C ASP A 569 1.73 -18.93 -48.23
N LEU A 570 1.08 -20.05 -47.94
CA LEU A 570 1.72 -21.37 -48.00
C LEU A 570 1.69 -21.97 -49.41
N ILE A 571 2.77 -22.67 -49.77
CA ILE A 571 2.87 -23.39 -51.03
C ILE A 571 2.26 -24.80 -50.85
N ILE A 572 1.27 -25.13 -51.67
CA ILE A 572 0.64 -26.45 -51.66
C ILE A 572 1.37 -27.35 -52.66
N TYR A 573 1.99 -28.41 -52.14
CA TYR A 573 2.69 -29.43 -52.91
C TYR A 573 1.81 -30.64 -53.19
N LYS A 574 2.01 -31.26 -54.36
CA LYS A 574 1.36 -32.49 -54.79
C LYS A 574 2.41 -33.53 -55.19
N GLY A 575 2.19 -34.78 -54.77
CA GLY A 575 3.02 -35.93 -55.14
C GLY A 575 2.43 -37.26 -54.69
N ASP A 576 3.20 -38.35 -54.84
CA ASP A 576 2.81 -39.66 -54.32
C ASP A 576 2.71 -39.66 -52.80
N SER A 577 1.67 -40.31 -52.25
CA SER A 577 1.35 -40.31 -50.80
C SER A 577 2.56 -40.63 -49.91
N LYS A 578 3.40 -41.60 -50.28
CA LYS A 578 4.59 -41.96 -49.49
C LYS A 578 5.66 -40.87 -49.46
N LYS A 579 5.75 -40.06 -50.53
CA LYS A 579 6.75 -39.00 -50.67
C LYS A 579 6.26 -37.68 -50.09
N SER A 580 4.94 -37.43 -50.10
CA SER A 580 4.32 -36.26 -49.45
C SER A 580 4.24 -36.37 -47.93
N ASP A 581 4.44 -37.58 -47.39
CA ASP A 581 4.48 -37.84 -45.94
C ASP A 581 5.91 -37.79 -45.37
N ASP A 582 6.95 -37.77 -46.21
CA ASP A 582 8.35 -37.78 -45.78
C ASP A 582 8.87 -36.36 -45.48
N ALA A 583 9.02 -36.05 -44.19
CA ALA A 583 9.51 -34.76 -43.70
C ALA A 583 10.90 -34.40 -44.23
N LYS A 584 11.78 -35.38 -44.42
CA LYS A 584 13.15 -35.14 -44.91
C LYS A 584 13.17 -34.63 -46.35
N LEU A 585 12.12 -34.93 -47.12
CA LEU A 585 11.99 -34.50 -48.50
C LEU A 585 11.33 -33.13 -48.63
N TYR A 586 10.21 -32.89 -47.95
CA TYR A 586 9.50 -31.61 -48.12
C TYR A 586 10.12 -30.46 -47.31
N LEU A 587 10.81 -30.73 -46.18
CA LEU A 587 11.50 -29.67 -45.42
C LEU A 587 12.71 -29.08 -46.15
N LEU A 588 13.14 -29.65 -47.28
CA LEU A 588 14.15 -29.08 -48.17
C LEU A 588 13.57 -28.05 -49.16
N LEU A 589 12.25 -27.97 -49.28
CA LEU A 589 11.54 -27.05 -50.17
C LEU A 589 11.14 -25.76 -49.41
N PRO A 590 10.83 -24.66 -50.11
CA PRO A 590 10.23 -23.49 -49.46
C PRO A 590 8.82 -23.81 -48.96
N GLY A 591 8.49 -23.40 -47.72
CA GLY A 591 7.16 -23.61 -47.14
C GLY A 591 6.17 -22.50 -47.50
N THR A 592 6.68 -21.28 -47.65
CA THR A 592 5.91 -20.07 -47.98
C THR A 592 6.36 -19.48 -49.33
N LYS A 593 5.50 -18.66 -49.94
CA LYS A 593 5.88 -17.91 -51.15
C LYS A 593 7.00 -16.91 -50.90
N GLU A 594 7.07 -16.33 -49.69
CA GLU A 594 8.15 -15.42 -49.30
C GLU A 594 9.52 -16.13 -49.30
N GLU A 595 9.59 -17.36 -48.76
CA GLU A 595 10.82 -18.17 -48.80
C GLU A 595 11.22 -18.53 -50.25
N GLU A 596 10.25 -18.72 -51.15
CA GLU A 596 10.53 -18.99 -52.57
C GLU A 596 11.14 -17.78 -53.29
N GLU A 597 10.72 -16.56 -52.95
CA GLU A 597 11.27 -15.32 -53.51
C GLU A 597 12.69 -15.01 -52.99
N GLU A 598 13.01 -15.35 -51.74
CA GLU A 598 14.36 -15.17 -51.19
C GLU A 598 15.40 -16.10 -51.83
N VAL A 599 14.99 -17.32 -52.20
CA VAL A 599 15.87 -18.33 -52.81
C VAL A 599 15.97 -18.09 -54.33
N HIS A 600 16.72 -17.07 -54.73
CA HIS A 600 17.01 -16.80 -56.14
C HIS A 600 17.89 -17.91 -56.77
N SER A 601 17.25 -18.77 -57.57
CA SER A 601 17.77 -19.85 -58.44
C SER A 601 17.58 -21.28 -57.90
N PRO A 602 16.85 -22.15 -58.64
CA PRO A 602 16.67 -23.54 -58.25
C PRO A 602 18.01 -24.29 -58.40
N ARG A 603 18.62 -24.69 -57.27
CA ARG A 603 19.72 -25.66 -57.29
C ARG A 603 19.19 -27.01 -57.80
N GLY A 604 19.35 -27.24 -59.11
CA GLY A 604 19.88 -28.46 -59.73
C GLY A 604 19.35 -29.86 -59.36
N HIS A 605 18.27 -30.02 -58.59
CA HIS A 605 17.67 -31.31 -58.27
C HIS A 605 16.18 -31.27 -58.56
N ALA A 606 15.71 -32.19 -59.42
CA ALA A 606 14.29 -32.31 -59.74
C ALA A 606 13.49 -32.52 -58.44
N PRO A 607 12.55 -31.63 -58.09
CA PRO A 607 11.79 -31.78 -56.86
C PRO A 607 10.86 -32.98 -57.02
N SER A 608 10.92 -33.93 -56.08
CA SER A 608 10.03 -35.10 -56.09
C SER A 608 8.56 -34.74 -55.79
N LEU A 609 8.28 -33.48 -55.45
CA LEU A 609 6.96 -32.91 -55.17
C LEU A 609 6.77 -31.67 -56.06
N THR A 610 5.61 -31.54 -56.70
CA THR A 610 5.32 -30.41 -57.60
C THR A 610 4.43 -29.37 -56.91
N PRO A 611 4.77 -28.08 -56.92
CA PRO A 611 3.89 -27.03 -56.40
C PRO A 611 2.62 -26.94 -57.26
N THR A 612 1.49 -26.64 -56.62
CA THR A 612 0.18 -26.51 -57.27
C THR A 612 -0.19 -25.03 -57.49
N LYS A 613 -1.25 -24.78 -58.27
CA LYS A 613 -1.83 -23.44 -58.44
C LYS A 613 -2.85 -23.07 -57.36
N ASP A 614 -3.16 -24.01 -56.46
CA ASP A 614 -4.08 -23.78 -55.35
C ASP A 614 -3.41 -22.83 -54.34
N SER A 615 -4.19 -22.03 -53.62
CA SER A 615 -3.69 -21.10 -52.59
C SER A 615 -4.22 -21.46 -51.22
N PHE A 616 -3.41 -21.23 -50.18
CA PHE A 616 -3.82 -21.39 -48.80
C PHE A 616 -3.09 -20.39 -47.91
N GLN A 617 -3.86 -19.68 -47.09
CA GLN A 617 -3.37 -18.66 -46.18
C GLN A 617 -3.65 -19.05 -44.74
N ILE A 618 -2.61 -18.91 -43.91
CA ILE A 618 -2.73 -18.97 -42.45
C ILE A 618 -2.33 -17.62 -41.86
N SER A 619 -2.69 -17.37 -40.61
CA SER A 619 -2.04 -16.34 -39.81
C SER A 619 -1.52 -16.92 -38.52
N THR A 620 -0.34 -16.46 -38.10
CA THR A 620 0.28 -16.87 -36.84
C THR A 620 0.43 -15.69 -35.89
N LEU A 621 0.27 -15.97 -34.60
CA LEU A 621 0.57 -15.07 -33.49
C LEU A 621 1.30 -15.86 -32.40
N ILE A 622 2.59 -15.59 -32.22
CA ILE A 622 3.47 -16.28 -31.28
C ILE A 622 3.62 -15.42 -30.03
N CYS A 623 3.01 -15.88 -28.94
CA CYS A 623 3.08 -15.28 -27.61
C CYS A 623 4.17 -15.99 -26.79
N SER A 624 5.44 -15.72 -27.09
CA SER A 624 6.58 -16.29 -26.36
C SER A 624 7.36 -15.24 -25.58
N THR A 625 7.63 -15.56 -24.31
CA THR A 625 8.53 -14.79 -23.42
C THR A 625 9.98 -15.29 -23.48
N LYS A 626 10.24 -16.36 -24.24
CA LYS A 626 11.57 -16.99 -24.36
C LYS A 626 12.11 -17.06 -25.78
N LEU A 627 11.25 -16.97 -26.80
CA LEU A 627 11.64 -17.04 -28.20
C LEU A 627 11.27 -15.75 -28.94
N THR A 628 12.28 -14.93 -29.25
CA THR A 628 12.10 -13.64 -29.95
C THR A 628 12.02 -13.82 -31.47
N GLN A 629 11.27 -12.93 -32.11
CA GLN A 629 11.22 -12.77 -33.57
C GLN A 629 12.29 -11.79 -34.09
N ASN A 630 12.98 -11.08 -33.19
CA ASN A 630 13.99 -10.09 -33.54
C ASN A 630 15.39 -10.72 -33.53
N VAL A 631 16.07 -10.66 -34.69
CA VAL A 631 17.40 -11.25 -34.89
C VAL A 631 18.48 -10.60 -34.03
N ASP A 632 18.38 -9.29 -33.80
CA ASP A 632 19.39 -8.54 -33.08
C ASP A 632 19.28 -8.76 -31.57
N LEU A 633 18.06 -8.84 -31.03
CA LEU A 633 17.82 -9.25 -29.65
C LEU A 633 18.24 -10.71 -29.41
N LEU A 634 17.89 -11.63 -30.33
CA LEU A 634 18.34 -13.03 -30.25
C LEU A 634 19.87 -13.12 -30.25
N GLY A 635 20.53 -12.28 -31.05
CA GLY A 635 21.97 -12.21 -31.12
C GLY A 635 22.63 -11.84 -29.79
N LEU A 636 21.96 -11.03 -28.96
CA LEU A 636 22.38 -10.73 -27.59
C LEU A 636 22.03 -11.87 -26.63
N LEU A 637 20.81 -12.42 -26.67
CA LEU A 637 20.41 -13.49 -25.74
C LEU A 637 21.26 -14.76 -25.92
N ASN A 638 21.61 -15.09 -27.16
CA ASN A 638 22.48 -16.22 -27.53
C ASN A 638 23.94 -15.79 -27.77
N TRP A 639 24.41 -14.71 -27.12
CA TRP A 639 25.75 -14.15 -27.37
C TRP A 639 26.89 -15.17 -27.21
N ARG A 640 26.74 -16.18 -26.35
CA ARG A 640 27.75 -17.25 -26.14
C ARG A 640 27.93 -18.16 -27.36
N SER A 641 26.88 -18.34 -28.15
CA SER A 641 26.87 -19.22 -29.33
C SER A 641 26.92 -18.45 -30.65
N ASN A 642 26.96 -17.12 -30.59
CA ASN A 642 26.89 -16.25 -31.76
C ASN A 642 28.29 -16.00 -32.34
N PRO A 643 28.52 -16.17 -33.66
CA PRO A 643 29.79 -15.83 -34.29
C PRO A 643 30.08 -14.31 -34.33
N ARG A 644 29.07 -13.45 -34.08
CA ARG A 644 29.24 -11.99 -34.09
C ARG A 644 29.95 -11.47 -32.83
N PRO A 645 30.77 -10.40 -32.93
CA PRO A 645 31.37 -9.77 -31.75
C PRO A 645 30.28 -9.24 -30.79
N VAL A 646 30.44 -9.51 -29.49
CA VAL A 646 29.52 -9.04 -28.42
C VAL A 646 29.31 -7.52 -28.46
N SER A 647 30.37 -6.76 -28.80
CA SER A 647 30.28 -5.30 -28.94
C SER A 647 29.32 -4.84 -30.06
N GLN A 648 29.18 -5.63 -31.12
CA GLN A 648 28.21 -5.35 -32.19
C GLN A 648 26.79 -5.68 -31.74
N ALA A 649 26.59 -6.77 -30.99
CA ALA A 649 25.28 -7.15 -30.45
C ALA A 649 24.74 -6.08 -29.48
N LEU A 650 25.60 -5.55 -28.60
CA LEU A 650 25.24 -4.48 -27.65
C LEU A 650 24.83 -3.18 -28.36
N ARG A 651 25.52 -2.78 -29.45
CA ARG A 651 25.13 -1.60 -30.23
C ARG A 651 23.79 -1.77 -30.91
N LYS A 652 23.57 -2.93 -31.51
CA LYS A 652 22.31 -3.24 -32.17
C LYS A 652 21.12 -3.36 -31.23
N LEU A 653 21.33 -3.78 -29.98
CA LEU A 653 20.26 -3.78 -28.96
C LEU A 653 19.62 -2.40 -28.81
N MET A 654 20.42 -1.34 -28.87
CA MET A 654 19.94 0.04 -28.76
C MET A 654 19.13 0.51 -29.97
N GLU A 655 19.04 -0.30 -31.04
CA GLU A 655 18.22 -0.08 -32.23
C GLU A 655 16.93 -0.93 -32.22
N VAL A 656 16.78 -1.86 -31.28
CA VAL A 656 15.61 -2.75 -31.17
C VAL A 656 14.39 -2.00 -30.65
N ASP A 657 13.20 -2.35 -31.15
CA ASP A 657 11.93 -1.79 -30.67
C ASP A 657 11.77 -2.04 -29.16
N GLY A 658 11.48 -0.97 -28.40
CA GLY A 658 11.34 -1.04 -26.95
C GLY A 658 10.26 -2.02 -26.48
N GLY A 659 9.19 -2.22 -27.25
CA GLY A 659 8.14 -3.19 -26.95
C GLY A 659 8.63 -4.64 -27.02
N GLU A 660 9.57 -4.96 -27.91
CA GLU A 660 10.21 -6.27 -27.92
C GLU A 660 11.15 -6.43 -26.71
N ILE A 661 11.95 -5.40 -26.38
CA ILE A 661 12.82 -5.42 -25.20
C ILE A 661 12.01 -5.64 -23.92
N MET A 662 10.86 -4.98 -23.76
CA MET A 662 10.02 -5.12 -22.57
C MET A 662 9.49 -6.55 -22.38
N LYS A 663 9.19 -7.29 -23.45
CA LYS A 663 8.77 -8.71 -23.36
C LYS A 663 9.87 -9.61 -22.80
N PHE A 664 11.12 -9.28 -23.10
CA PHE A 664 12.32 -10.04 -22.70
C PHE A 664 13.16 -9.27 -21.67
N LEU A 665 12.55 -8.37 -20.89
CA LEU A 665 13.29 -7.43 -20.04
C LEU A 665 14.23 -8.16 -19.07
N GLN A 666 13.72 -9.20 -18.41
CA GLN A 666 14.51 -10.01 -17.49
C GLN A 666 15.70 -10.69 -18.20
N ASP A 667 15.45 -11.45 -19.27
CA ASP A 667 16.50 -12.18 -19.98
C ASP A 667 17.53 -11.22 -20.62
N THR A 668 17.09 -10.03 -21.04
CA THR A 668 17.95 -8.97 -21.58
C THR A 668 18.87 -8.42 -20.48
N LEU A 669 18.33 -8.07 -19.31
CA LEU A 669 19.13 -7.57 -18.19
C LEU A 669 20.09 -8.65 -17.67
N ASP A 670 19.64 -9.89 -17.55
CA ASP A 670 20.49 -11.03 -17.17
C ASP A 670 21.63 -11.23 -18.17
N ALA A 671 21.35 -11.15 -19.49
CA ALA A 671 22.39 -11.23 -20.52
C ALA A 671 23.40 -10.08 -20.39
N LEU A 672 22.94 -8.84 -20.18
CA LEU A 672 23.81 -7.67 -20.01
C LEU A 672 24.78 -7.83 -18.82
N PHE A 673 24.27 -8.22 -17.66
CA PHE A 673 25.13 -8.41 -16.48
C PHE A 673 26.06 -9.63 -16.61
N ASN A 674 25.60 -10.72 -17.21
CA ASN A 674 26.47 -11.86 -17.50
C ASN A 674 27.62 -11.49 -18.46
N ILE A 675 27.33 -10.72 -19.51
CA ILE A 675 28.35 -10.22 -20.44
C ILE A 675 29.39 -9.37 -19.70
N MET A 676 28.94 -8.50 -18.79
CA MET A 676 29.80 -7.63 -17.97
C MET A 676 30.72 -8.43 -17.03
N MET A 677 30.26 -9.57 -16.50
CA MET A 677 31.05 -10.42 -15.61
C MET A 677 32.01 -11.35 -16.36
N GLU A 678 31.59 -11.94 -17.49
CA GLU A 678 32.40 -12.92 -18.24
C GLU A 678 33.48 -12.29 -19.14
N ASN A 679 33.48 -10.96 -19.32
CA ASN A 679 34.50 -10.23 -20.10
C ASN A 679 35.25 -9.20 -19.25
N PRO A 680 36.00 -9.63 -18.21
CA PRO A 680 36.62 -8.71 -17.25
C PRO A 680 37.70 -7.81 -17.87
N ASP A 681 38.41 -8.28 -18.90
CA ASP A 681 39.59 -7.60 -19.48
C ASP A 681 39.25 -6.57 -20.59
N LYS A 682 37.97 -6.43 -20.96
CA LYS A 682 37.54 -5.52 -22.03
C LYS A 682 36.76 -4.35 -21.44
N GLU A 683 37.47 -3.31 -21.01
CA GLU A 683 36.83 -2.07 -20.50
C GLU A 683 35.84 -1.45 -21.49
N SER A 684 36.06 -1.65 -22.80
CA SER A 684 35.13 -1.20 -23.85
C SER A 684 33.79 -1.95 -23.84
N CYS A 685 33.73 -3.18 -23.33
CA CYS A 685 32.49 -3.93 -23.16
C CYS A 685 31.70 -3.40 -21.96
N ASP A 686 32.37 -3.07 -20.85
CA ASP A 686 31.71 -2.52 -19.65
C ASP A 686 30.98 -1.21 -19.97
N VAL A 687 31.59 -0.35 -20.80
CA VAL A 687 30.96 0.89 -21.29
C VAL A 687 29.70 0.59 -22.12
N LEU A 688 29.76 -0.33 -23.07
CA LEU A 688 28.61 -0.67 -23.92
C LEU A 688 27.47 -1.31 -23.14
N VAL A 689 27.76 -2.13 -22.11
CA VAL A 689 26.72 -2.67 -21.24
C VAL A 689 26.08 -1.57 -20.40
N PHE A 690 26.88 -0.64 -19.86
CA PHE A 690 26.36 0.50 -19.13
C PHE A 690 25.45 1.37 -20.01
N ASP A 691 25.86 1.65 -21.25
CA ASP A 691 25.06 2.40 -22.23
C ASP A 691 23.73 1.70 -22.52
N ALA A 692 23.75 0.37 -22.70
CA ALA A 692 22.56 -0.45 -22.88
C ALA A 692 21.62 -0.40 -21.65
N LEU A 693 22.16 -0.43 -20.43
CA LEU A 693 21.35 -0.30 -19.20
C LEU A 693 20.70 1.08 -19.12
N VAL A 694 21.44 2.16 -19.43
CA VAL A 694 20.90 3.52 -19.46
C VAL A 694 19.81 3.64 -20.52
N PHE A 695 19.99 3.04 -21.69
CA PHE A 695 18.98 2.97 -22.75
C PHE A 695 17.70 2.28 -22.27
N ILE A 696 17.79 1.09 -21.67
CA ILE A 696 16.63 0.34 -21.16
C ILE A 696 15.90 1.11 -20.05
N ILE A 697 16.63 1.70 -19.10
CA ILE A 697 16.03 2.52 -18.02
C ILE A 697 15.34 3.75 -18.62
N SER A 698 15.93 4.37 -19.65
CA SER A 698 15.34 5.52 -20.33
C SER A 698 14.08 5.14 -21.11
N LEU A 699 14.02 3.95 -21.71
CA LEU A 699 12.79 3.42 -22.31
C LEU A 699 11.67 3.28 -21.26
N ILE A 700 11.97 2.73 -20.09
CA ILE A 700 10.98 2.54 -19.00
C ILE A 700 10.52 3.88 -18.40
N ALA A 701 11.36 4.92 -18.48
CA ALA A 701 11.00 6.27 -18.07
C ALA A 701 10.05 6.98 -19.07
N ASP A 702 9.91 6.46 -20.30
CA ASP A 702 8.94 6.95 -21.29
C ASP A 702 7.51 6.64 -20.82
N ILE A 703 6.58 7.58 -21.06
CA ILE A 703 5.16 7.44 -20.74
C ILE A 703 4.59 6.15 -21.35
N LYS A 704 5.08 5.75 -22.54
CA LYS A 704 4.66 4.52 -23.22
C LYS A 704 4.94 3.25 -22.40
N PHE A 705 5.99 3.22 -21.58
CA PHE A 705 6.44 2.03 -20.85
C PHE A 705 6.49 2.24 -19.33
N GLN A 706 5.91 3.34 -18.83
CA GLN A 706 5.98 3.68 -17.41
C GLN A 706 5.37 2.60 -16.50
N HIS A 707 4.41 1.81 -16.99
CA HIS A 707 3.84 0.66 -16.29
C HIS A 707 4.85 -0.48 -16.05
N PHE A 708 6.03 -0.48 -16.69
CA PHE A 708 7.11 -1.43 -16.41
C PHE A 708 8.01 -1.02 -15.23
N ASN A 709 7.83 0.15 -14.61
CA ASN A 709 8.61 0.53 -13.43
C ASN A 709 8.50 -0.52 -12.29
N PRO A 710 7.31 -1.02 -11.90
CA PRO A 710 7.19 -2.10 -10.92
C PRO A 710 7.87 -3.41 -11.32
N VAL A 711 7.92 -3.72 -12.63
CA VAL A 711 8.61 -4.92 -13.17
C VAL A 711 10.11 -4.80 -12.95
N LEU A 712 10.69 -3.65 -13.29
CA LEU A 712 12.10 -3.37 -13.06
C LEU A 712 12.45 -3.43 -11.57
N GLU A 713 11.60 -2.88 -10.70
CA GLU A 713 11.79 -2.92 -9.25
C GLU A 713 11.72 -4.35 -8.69
N THR A 714 10.78 -5.15 -9.18
CA THR A 714 10.66 -6.56 -8.81
C THR A 714 11.88 -7.35 -9.28
N TYR A 715 12.39 -7.08 -10.48
CA TYR A 715 13.61 -7.70 -10.98
C TYR A 715 14.82 -7.36 -10.10
N ILE A 716 15.06 -6.07 -9.81
CA ILE A 716 16.17 -5.64 -8.96
C ILE A 716 16.10 -6.30 -7.58
N THR A 717 14.93 -6.33 -6.96
CA THR A 717 14.80 -6.82 -5.58
C THR A 717 14.81 -8.34 -5.45
N LYS A 718 14.21 -9.08 -6.39
CA LYS A 718 13.98 -10.53 -6.28
C LYS A 718 14.79 -11.41 -7.23
N HIS A 719 15.14 -10.93 -8.42
CA HIS A 719 15.72 -11.78 -9.48
C HIS A 719 17.19 -11.46 -9.77
N PHE A 720 17.59 -10.20 -9.66
CA PHE A 720 18.96 -9.78 -9.88
C PHE A 720 19.93 -10.50 -8.91
N SER A 721 20.97 -11.12 -9.47
CA SER A 721 21.86 -12.04 -8.73
C SER A 721 23.36 -11.73 -8.87
N THR A 722 23.73 -10.63 -9.54
CA THR A 722 25.14 -10.33 -9.82
C THR A 722 25.79 -9.58 -8.65
N THR A 723 26.82 -10.17 -8.02
CA THR A 723 27.43 -9.64 -6.78
C THR A 723 28.48 -8.55 -7.01
N LEU A 724 29.23 -8.58 -8.12
CA LEU A 724 30.33 -7.65 -8.41
C LEU A 724 29.98 -6.56 -9.44
N ALA A 725 28.71 -6.42 -9.82
CA ALA A 725 28.28 -5.41 -10.78
C ALA A 725 28.54 -3.98 -10.27
N TYR A 726 28.47 -3.75 -8.96
CA TYR A 726 28.70 -2.42 -8.38
C TYR A 726 30.08 -1.84 -8.73
N GLU A 727 31.14 -2.65 -8.78
CA GLU A 727 32.52 -2.18 -9.04
C GLU A 727 32.64 -1.61 -10.46
N LYS A 728 32.12 -2.36 -11.43
CA LYS A 728 32.15 -1.98 -12.85
C LYS A 728 31.21 -0.80 -13.13
N LEU A 729 30.00 -0.80 -12.57
CA LEU A 729 29.03 0.29 -12.76
C LEU A 729 29.55 1.61 -12.17
N ILE A 730 30.11 1.60 -10.95
CA ILE A 730 30.69 2.82 -10.35
C ILE A 730 31.90 3.29 -11.17
N LYS A 731 32.77 2.36 -11.61
CA LYS A 731 33.95 2.69 -12.43
C LYS A 731 33.55 3.37 -13.75
N VAL A 732 32.59 2.81 -14.49
CA VAL A 732 32.13 3.39 -15.76
C VAL A 732 31.43 4.73 -15.56
N LEU A 733 30.58 4.86 -14.53
CA LEU A 733 29.94 6.14 -14.20
C LEU A 733 30.99 7.22 -13.84
N THR A 734 31.99 6.87 -13.04
CA THR A 734 33.10 7.76 -12.68
C THR A 734 33.87 8.20 -13.93
N TRP A 735 34.13 7.28 -14.87
CA TRP A 735 34.78 7.59 -16.13
C TRP A 735 33.96 8.58 -16.99
N TYR A 736 32.64 8.40 -17.07
CA TYR A 736 31.76 9.34 -17.77
C TYR A 736 31.76 10.73 -17.14
N VAL A 737 31.72 10.82 -15.80
CA VAL A 737 31.77 12.09 -15.06
C VAL A 737 33.09 12.84 -15.31
N ARG A 738 34.22 12.13 -15.43
CA ARG A 738 35.52 12.74 -15.71
C ARG A 738 35.72 13.14 -17.18
N SER A 739 35.04 12.46 -18.11
CA SER A 739 35.28 12.55 -19.56
C SER A 739 34.29 13.45 -20.31
N THR A 740 33.98 14.64 -19.78
CA THR A 740 32.96 15.55 -20.33
C THR A 740 33.39 16.40 -21.52
N ASP A 741 34.61 16.22 -22.05
CA ASP A 741 35.11 17.07 -23.13
C ASP A 741 34.49 16.70 -24.50
N ASP A 742 34.05 15.45 -24.66
CA ASP A 742 33.39 14.92 -25.86
C ASP A 742 31.86 15.15 -25.81
N PRO A 743 31.25 15.82 -26.81
CA PRO A 743 29.80 16.00 -26.88
C PRO A 743 28.98 14.71 -26.77
N CYS A 744 29.43 13.60 -27.38
CA CYS A 744 28.69 12.34 -27.34
C CYS A 744 28.67 11.76 -25.91
N ARG A 745 29.79 11.85 -25.21
CA ARG A 745 29.91 11.39 -23.80
C ARG A 745 29.10 12.26 -22.86
N ARG A 746 29.02 13.57 -23.13
CA ARG A 746 28.15 14.50 -22.38
C ARG A 746 26.68 14.13 -22.48
N GLU A 747 26.20 13.75 -23.65
CA GLU A 747 24.81 13.30 -23.82
C GLU A 747 24.53 11.98 -23.10
N MET A 748 25.47 11.04 -23.15
CA MET A 748 25.38 9.78 -22.41
C MET A 748 25.39 10.00 -20.89
N LEU A 749 26.27 10.87 -20.37
CA LEU A 749 26.26 11.23 -18.96
C LEU A 749 24.94 11.88 -18.54
N PHE A 750 24.39 12.79 -19.35
CA PHE A 750 23.09 13.40 -19.06
C PHE A 750 21.96 12.36 -18.97
N SER A 751 21.96 11.37 -19.88
CA SER A 751 21.00 10.25 -19.84
C SER A 751 21.23 9.35 -18.63
N SER A 752 22.49 9.11 -18.28
CA SER A 752 22.89 8.34 -17.09
C SER A 752 22.43 9.02 -15.79
N LEU A 753 22.51 10.35 -15.72
CA LEU A 753 22.02 11.13 -14.57
C LEU A 753 20.49 11.04 -14.42
N LYS A 754 19.74 11.04 -15.52
CA LYS A 754 18.29 10.78 -15.47
C LYS A 754 17.98 9.36 -14.97
N ALA A 755 18.80 8.38 -15.35
CA ALA A 755 18.68 6.98 -14.94
C ALA A 755 19.32 6.67 -13.57
N ILE A 756 19.97 7.65 -12.91
CA ILE A 756 20.88 7.41 -11.78
C ILE A 756 20.22 6.71 -10.61
N LYS A 757 18.94 7.00 -10.36
CA LYS A 757 18.15 6.34 -9.30
C LYS A 757 18.16 4.82 -9.46
N TYR A 758 17.86 4.32 -10.67
CA TYR A 758 17.83 2.88 -10.94
C TYR A 758 19.22 2.27 -11.06
N LEU A 759 20.18 3.01 -11.64
CA LEU A 759 21.59 2.59 -11.65
C LEU A 759 22.12 2.36 -10.22
N PHE A 760 21.83 3.28 -9.29
CA PHE A 760 22.19 3.13 -7.90
C PHE A 760 21.41 2.02 -7.19
N ARG A 761 20.17 1.73 -7.58
CA ARG A 761 19.47 0.53 -7.08
C ARG A 761 20.20 -0.76 -7.47
N PHE A 762 20.69 -0.89 -8.71
CA PHE A 762 21.53 -2.02 -9.11
C PHE A 762 22.85 -2.08 -8.33
N ILE A 763 23.55 -0.95 -8.19
CA ILE A 763 24.81 -0.84 -7.43
C ILE A 763 24.60 -1.28 -5.97
N VAL A 764 23.59 -0.73 -5.30
CA VAL A 764 23.26 -1.03 -3.90
C VAL A 764 22.85 -2.48 -3.75
N GLN A 765 21.97 -2.99 -4.61
CA GLN A 765 21.54 -4.38 -4.55
C GLN A 765 22.71 -5.35 -4.79
N SER A 766 23.59 -5.06 -5.75
CA SER A 766 24.82 -5.83 -6.00
C SER A 766 25.69 -5.86 -4.74
N ARG A 767 25.83 -4.74 -4.02
CA ARG A 767 26.57 -4.67 -2.75
C ARG A 767 25.89 -5.46 -1.63
N VAL A 768 24.55 -5.37 -1.49
CA VAL A 768 23.79 -6.16 -0.51
C VAL A 768 23.97 -7.65 -0.75
N LEU A 769 23.93 -8.09 -2.01
CA LEU A 769 24.17 -9.48 -2.38
C LEU A 769 25.61 -9.90 -2.04
N TYR A 770 26.60 -9.06 -2.37
CA TYR A 770 27.99 -9.32 -1.99
C TYR A 770 28.15 -9.53 -0.47
N LEU A 771 27.59 -8.63 0.34
CA LEU A 771 27.64 -8.72 1.80
C LEU A 771 26.93 -9.97 2.35
N ARG A 772 25.84 -10.41 1.68
CA ARG A 772 25.12 -11.64 2.05
C ARG A 772 25.98 -12.90 1.82
N PHE A 773 26.85 -12.91 0.79
CA PHE A 773 27.70 -14.06 0.48
C PHE A 773 29.05 -14.06 1.21
N TYR A 774 29.68 -12.89 1.37
CA TYR A 774 31.06 -12.77 1.87
C TYR A 774 31.17 -12.21 3.30
N GLY A 775 30.08 -11.71 3.90
CA GLY A 775 30.06 -11.16 5.26
C GLY A 775 30.05 -9.63 5.32
N GLN A 776 29.79 -9.07 6.51
CA GLN A 776 29.48 -7.65 6.68
C GLN A 776 30.67 -6.69 6.50
N ASP A 777 31.90 -7.14 6.78
CA ASP A 777 33.09 -6.27 6.77
C ASP A 777 34.01 -6.46 5.55
N GLU A 778 33.82 -7.51 4.73
CA GLU A 778 34.67 -7.76 3.57
C GLU A 778 34.42 -6.74 2.43
N GLY A 779 35.50 -6.17 1.89
CA GLY A 779 35.47 -5.21 0.78
C GLY A 779 34.80 -3.87 1.10
N LYS A 780 34.54 -3.56 2.38
CA LYS A 780 33.90 -2.31 2.80
C LYS A 780 34.71 -1.08 2.40
N ASP A 781 36.02 -1.11 2.62
CA ASP A 781 36.92 0.00 2.28
C ASP A 781 36.95 0.26 0.77
N GLN A 782 37.07 -0.79 -0.05
CA GLN A 782 37.10 -0.67 -1.51
C GLN A 782 35.79 -0.10 -2.08
N PHE A 783 34.63 -0.57 -1.59
CA PHE A 783 33.34 -0.01 -2.00
C PHE A 783 33.23 1.46 -1.57
N ASN A 784 33.57 1.76 -0.32
CA ASN A 784 33.46 3.11 0.21
C ASN A 784 34.39 4.07 -0.53
N ASP A 785 35.62 3.66 -0.82
CA ASP A 785 36.57 4.42 -1.62
C ASP A 785 36.06 4.66 -3.04
N SER A 786 35.40 3.67 -3.67
CA SER A 786 34.81 3.85 -4.99
C SER A 786 33.69 4.91 -4.99
N ILE A 787 32.84 4.93 -3.96
CA ILE A 787 31.82 5.96 -3.77
C ILE A 787 32.46 7.33 -3.51
N ARG A 788 33.48 7.40 -2.64
CA ARG A 788 34.22 8.65 -2.38
C ARG A 788 34.82 9.21 -3.67
N GLN A 789 35.46 8.38 -4.48
CA GLN A 789 36.06 8.77 -5.76
C GLN A 789 35.02 9.26 -6.77
N LEU A 790 33.82 8.65 -6.79
CA LEU A 790 32.72 9.11 -7.62
C LEU A 790 32.24 10.51 -7.20
N PHE A 791 32.01 10.74 -5.90
CA PHE A 791 31.63 12.06 -5.39
C PHE A 791 32.72 13.12 -5.63
N LEU A 792 33.99 12.77 -5.46
CA LEU A 792 35.10 13.66 -5.81
C LEU A 792 35.06 14.06 -7.29
N SER A 793 34.77 13.11 -8.18
CA SER A 793 34.64 13.39 -9.62
C SER A 793 33.45 14.29 -9.93
N PHE A 794 32.35 14.16 -9.18
CA PHE A 794 31.23 15.11 -9.27
C PHE A 794 31.62 16.51 -8.79
N ASN A 795 32.38 16.63 -7.70
CA ASN A 795 32.84 17.93 -7.20
C ASN A 795 33.73 18.63 -8.24
N GLU A 796 34.66 17.90 -8.86
CA GLU A 796 35.48 18.42 -9.97
C GLU A 796 34.64 18.87 -11.16
N LEU A 797 33.56 18.15 -11.48
CA LEU A 797 32.62 18.56 -12.54
C LEU A 797 31.86 19.84 -12.17
N MET A 798 31.44 19.99 -10.91
CA MET A 798 30.69 21.17 -10.45
C MET A 798 31.56 22.44 -10.38
N ASP A 799 32.87 22.31 -10.16
CA ASP A 799 33.83 23.42 -10.08
C ASP A 799 34.26 23.99 -11.46
N ARG A 800 34.04 23.26 -12.57
CA ARG A 800 34.38 23.74 -13.93
C ARG A 800 33.65 25.05 -14.32
N PRO A 801 34.07 25.81 -15.34
CA PRO A 801 33.30 26.95 -15.85
C PRO A 801 31.88 26.56 -16.28
N LEU A 802 30.89 27.44 -16.02
CA LEU A 802 29.47 27.16 -16.27
C LEU A 802 29.19 26.77 -17.74
N GLU A 803 29.79 27.53 -18.67
CA GLU A 803 29.59 27.44 -20.12
C GLU A 803 29.90 26.05 -20.71
N GLU A 804 30.77 25.27 -20.06
CA GLU A 804 31.22 23.97 -20.56
C GLU A 804 30.22 22.83 -20.32
N ALA A 805 29.40 22.93 -19.25
CA ALA A 805 28.60 21.79 -18.75
C ALA A 805 27.26 22.15 -18.06
N VAL A 806 26.67 23.33 -18.30
CA VAL A 806 25.41 23.80 -17.65
C VAL A 806 24.36 22.70 -17.50
N LYS A 807 24.03 22.02 -18.60
CA LYS A 807 22.97 21.00 -18.66
C LYS A 807 23.25 19.80 -17.75
N ILE A 808 24.51 19.39 -17.64
CA ILE A 808 24.93 18.23 -16.85
C ILE A 808 25.00 18.60 -15.36
N LYS A 809 25.56 19.78 -15.04
CA LYS A 809 25.59 20.30 -13.67
C LYS A 809 24.18 20.42 -13.08
N ALA A 810 23.25 21.01 -13.84
CA ALA A 810 21.85 21.11 -13.44
C ALA A 810 21.19 19.72 -13.28
N ALA A 811 21.52 18.75 -14.14
CA ALA A 811 21.03 17.38 -14.01
C ALA A 811 21.58 16.67 -12.78
N ALA A 812 22.86 16.86 -12.44
CA ALA A 812 23.47 16.28 -11.25
C ALA A 812 22.78 16.79 -9.97
N LEU A 813 22.60 18.11 -9.85
CA LEU A 813 21.86 18.72 -8.72
C LEU A 813 20.41 18.22 -8.61
N LYS A 814 19.75 17.97 -9.75
CA LYS A 814 18.36 17.50 -9.77
C LYS A 814 18.20 16.03 -9.40
N TYR A 815 19.05 15.15 -9.93
CA TYR A 815 18.81 13.70 -9.86
C TYR A 815 19.67 12.98 -8.81
N LEU A 816 20.85 13.49 -8.48
CA LEU A 816 21.76 12.84 -7.53
C LEU A 816 21.17 12.70 -6.12
N PRO A 817 20.42 13.67 -5.55
CA PRO A 817 19.77 13.49 -4.24
C PRO A 817 18.82 12.28 -4.19
N GLY A 818 18.29 11.83 -5.34
CA GLY A 818 17.42 10.66 -5.43
C GLY A 818 18.07 9.32 -5.04
N ILE A 819 19.40 9.27 -4.89
CA ILE A 819 20.12 8.04 -4.49
C ILE A 819 20.26 7.91 -2.97
N ILE A 820 20.02 8.97 -2.20
CA ILE A 820 20.35 9.06 -0.77
C ILE A 820 19.76 7.88 0.03
N ASN A 821 18.44 7.68 -0.06
CA ASN A 821 17.74 6.65 0.70
C ASN A 821 18.18 5.23 0.31
N HIS A 822 18.66 5.05 -0.93
CA HIS A 822 19.19 3.75 -1.39
C HIS A 822 20.60 3.53 -0.86
N LEU A 823 21.49 4.49 -1.01
CA LEU A 823 22.90 4.36 -0.63
C LEU A 823 23.09 4.24 0.89
N LYS A 824 22.23 4.89 1.68
CA LYS A 824 22.18 4.78 3.15
C LYS A 824 22.08 3.34 3.67
N THR A 825 21.56 2.41 2.88
CA THR A 825 21.41 0.99 3.28
C THR A 825 22.74 0.24 3.34
N VAL A 826 23.77 0.71 2.63
CA VAL A 826 25.09 0.04 2.50
C VAL A 826 26.28 0.95 2.78
N PHE A 827 26.06 2.25 3.02
CA PHE A 827 27.08 3.27 3.25
C PHE A 827 26.76 4.07 4.52
N ASP A 828 27.80 4.54 5.23
CA ASP A 828 27.63 5.28 6.48
C ASP A 828 26.85 6.60 6.29
N SER A 829 25.84 6.83 7.13
CA SER A 829 24.92 7.96 6.97
C SER A 829 25.57 9.31 7.26
N VAL A 830 26.49 9.37 8.23
CA VAL A 830 27.19 10.60 8.61
C VAL A 830 28.21 10.94 7.52
N GLU A 831 28.97 9.96 7.06
CA GLU A 831 29.92 10.15 5.96
C GLU A 831 29.21 10.55 4.66
N LEU A 832 28.06 9.95 4.35
CA LEU A 832 27.26 10.34 3.18
C LEU A 832 26.80 11.80 3.27
N SER A 833 26.47 12.27 4.48
CA SER A 833 26.10 13.66 4.74
C SER A 833 27.27 14.61 4.46
N VAL A 834 28.50 14.21 4.80
CA VAL A 834 29.72 14.96 4.46
C VAL A 834 29.95 15.01 2.94
N LEU A 835 29.74 13.90 2.22
CA LEU A 835 29.90 13.87 0.76
C LEU A 835 28.90 14.79 0.05
N PHE A 836 27.63 14.76 0.44
CA PHE A 836 26.61 15.66 -0.12
C PHE A 836 26.86 17.13 0.26
N ALA A 837 27.34 17.41 1.48
CA ALA A 837 27.71 18.76 1.88
C ALA A 837 28.83 19.32 0.99
N LYS A 838 29.90 18.54 0.77
CA LYS A 838 31.00 18.92 -0.13
C LYS A 838 30.55 19.10 -1.59
N PHE A 839 29.67 18.22 -2.07
CA PHE A 839 29.08 18.33 -3.41
C PHE A 839 28.30 19.63 -3.59
N MET A 840 27.44 19.99 -2.63
CA MET A 840 26.68 21.24 -2.70
C MET A 840 27.59 22.48 -2.58
N GLN A 841 28.64 22.43 -1.75
CA GLN A 841 29.63 23.51 -1.62
C GLN A 841 30.52 23.70 -2.86
N SER A 842 30.69 22.66 -3.68
CA SER A 842 31.49 22.74 -4.90
C SER A 842 30.85 23.56 -6.04
N VAL A 843 29.59 23.99 -5.86
CA VAL A 843 28.92 24.88 -6.83
C VAL A 843 29.28 26.33 -6.54
N PRO A 844 29.82 27.09 -7.51
CA PRO A 844 30.08 28.52 -7.33
C PRO A 844 28.81 29.29 -6.92
N ALA A 845 28.93 30.22 -5.97
CA ALA A 845 27.80 30.90 -5.33
C ALA A 845 26.91 31.73 -6.29
N ASP A 846 27.43 32.10 -7.45
CA ASP A 846 26.74 32.87 -8.50
C ASP A 846 26.10 32.00 -9.59
N GLN A 847 26.25 30.67 -9.52
CA GLN A 847 25.81 29.72 -10.55
C GLN A 847 24.73 28.78 -10.03
N LEU A 848 23.73 28.50 -10.88
CA LEU A 848 22.71 27.48 -10.64
C LEU A 848 21.99 27.59 -9.27
N VAL A 849 21.87 28.82 -8.74
CA VAL A 849 21.32 29.10 -7.40
C VAL A 849 20.00 28.37 -7.15
N HIS A 850 19.05 28.47 -8.08
CA HIS A 850 17.77 27.78 -7.99
C HIS A 850 17.90 26.25 -7.89
N GLN A 851 18.75 25.65 -8.74
CA GLN A 851 18.97 24.20 -8.75
C GLN A 851 19.71 23.72 -7.48
N THR A 852 20.64 24.53 -6.96
CA THR A 852 21.36 24.25 -5.71
C THR A 852 20.42 24.27 -4.52
N LEU A 853 19.55 25.29 -4.41
CA LEU A 853 18.53 25.37 -3.36
C LEU A 853 17.50 24.23 -3.48
N THR A 854 17.09 23.87 -4.69
CA THR A 854 16.20 22.72 -4.92
C THR A 854 16.86 21.40 -4.51
N CYS A 855 18.15 21.23 -4.79
CA CYS A 855 18.95 20.08 -4.34
C CYS A 855 18.96 20.00 -2.81
N MET A 856 19.19 21.14 -2.13
CA MET A 856 19.14 21.23 -0.67
C MET A 856 17.78 20.84 -0.11
N CYS A 857 16.67 21.31 -0.72
CA CYS A 857 15.32 20.89 -0.33
C CYS A 857 15.16 19.36 -0.38
N LYS A 858 15.68 18.71 -1.44
CA LYS A 858 15.63 17.24 -1.59
C LYS A 858 16.49 16.51 -0.55
N VAL A 859 17.62 17.10 -0.12
CA VAL A 859 18.44 16.54 0.97
C VAL A 859 17.69 16.65 2.30
N VAL A 860 17.01 17.77 2.57
CA VAL A 860 16.19 17.97 3.78
C VAL A 860 15.00 17.01 3.82
N GLU A 861 14.38 16.74 2.66
CA GLU A 861 13.28 15.76 2.51
C GLU A 861 13.73 14.29 2.67
N SER A 862 15.05 14.02 2.67
CA SER A 862 15.60 12.66 2.72
C SER A 862 15.73 12.10 4.14
N ASP A 863 15.95 10.78 4.24
CA ASP A 863 16.12 10.11 5.53
C ASP A 863 17.43 10.46 6.26
N LEU A 864 18.35 11.19 5.61
CA LEU A 864 19.55 11.72 6.27
C LEU A 864 19.18 12.81 7.27
N PHE A 865 18.30 13.75 6.88
CA PHE A 865 17.96 14.89 7.74
C PHE A 865 17.09 14.49 8.94
N LEU A 866 16.55 13.27 8.96
CA LEU A 866 15.87 12.70 10.12
C LEU A 866 16.83 12.30 11.26
N GLN A 867 18.11 12.08 10.97
CA GLN A 867 19.13 11.68 11.96
C GLN A 867 19.86 12.90 12.51
N GLN A 868 19.99 13.00 13.83
CA GLN A 868 20.63 14.16 14.48
C GLN A 868 22.10 14.34 14.03
N GLU A 869 22.88 13.26 14.03
CA GLU A 869 24.31 13.29 13.66
C GLU A 869 24.53 13.78 12.22
N CYS A 870 23.62 13.46 11.30
CA CYS A 870 23.62 13.95 9.92
C CYS A 870 23.21 15.43 9.84
N ARG A 871 22.24 15.85 10.66
CA ARG A 871 21.84 17.27 10.75
C ARG A 871 22.98 18.15 11.24
N ASP A 872 23.81 17.68 12.16
CA ASP A 872 24.96 18.42 12.67
C ASP A 872 25.98 18.77 11.56
N VAL A 873 26.01 17.98 10.48
CA VAL A 873 26.85 18.24 9.29
C VAL A 873 26.12 19.11 8.27
N ILE A 874 24.86 18.81 7.97
CA ILE A 874 24.13 19.42 6.84
C ILE A 874 23.54 20.79 7.21
N LEU A 875 22.97 20.92 8.42
CA LEU A 875 22.24 22.13 8.82
C LEU A 875 23.12 23.40 8.83
N PRO A 876 24.38 23.39 9.29
CA PRO A 876 25.24 24.58 9.21
C PRO A 876 25.43 25.07 7.77
N LEU A 877 25.61 24.15 6.81
CA LEU A 877 25.72 24.48 5.39
C LEU A 877 24.43 25.11 4.86
N LEU A 878 23.27 24.54 5.20
CA LEU A 878 21.98 25.06 4.73
C LEU A 878 21.73 26.48 5.25
N ILE A 879 22.06 26.74 6.52
CA ILE A 879 21.89 28.05 7.14
C ILE A 879 22.86 29.07 6.51
N ASP A 880 24.11 28.70 6.29
CA ASP A 880 25.10 29.55 5.62
C ASP A 880 24.64 29.98 4.22
N GLN A 881 24.14 29.02 3.44
CA GLN A 881 23.65 29.28 2.08
C GLN A 881 22.38 30.13 2.06
N LEU A 882 21.42 29.86 2.96
CA LEU A 882 20.25 30.71 3.13
C LEU A 882 20.63 32.13 3.57
N SER A 883 21.57 32.26 4.51
CA SER A 883 22.04 33.56 4.99
C SER A 883 22.68 34.37 3.85
N GLY A 884 23.48 33.73 2.99
CA GLY A 884 24.08 34.40 1.84
C GLY A 884 23.06 34.83 0.79
N GLN A 885 21.98 34.07 0.59
CA GLN A 885 20.89 34.45 -0.32
C GLN A 885 19.98 35.55 0.24
N LEU A 886 19.87 35.65 1.57
CA LEU A 886 19.04 36.64 2.25
C LEU A 886 19.80 37.91 2.65
N ASP A 887 21.11 38.02 2.33
CA ASP A 887 21.91 39.23 2.53
C ASP A 887 21.53 40.32 1.50
N ASP A 888 21.45 41.57 1.96
CA ASP A 888 21.07 42.76 1.17
C ASP A 888 22.01 43.01 -0.02
N ASN A 889 23.22 42.42 0.01
CA ASN A 889 24.23 42.53 -1.05
C ASN A 889 24.19 41.40 -2.10
N SER A 890 23.20 40.50 -2.05
CA SER A 890 23.08 39.42 -3.03
C SER A 890 22.74 39.96 -4.42
N ASN A 891 23.56 39.64 -5.43
CA ASN A 891 23.40 40.16 -6.79
C ASN A 891 22.16 39.58 -7.52
N LYS A 892 21.66 38.40 -7.12
CA LYS A 892 20.45 37.73 -7.68
C LYS A 892 19.86 36.67 -6.70
N PRO A 893 19.18 37.08 -5.62
CA PRO A 893 18.59 36.15 -4.66
C PRO A 893 17.36 35.45 -5.24
N ASP A 894 17.23 34.14 -4.99
CA ASP A 894 16.02 33.35 -5.28
C ASP A 894 15.19 33.20 -4.00
N TYR A 895 14.34 34.19 -3.73
CA TYR A 895 13.52 34.24 -2.52
C TYR A 895 12.48 33.10 -2.44
N GLU A 896 11.99 32.61 -3.58
CA GLU A 896 11.00 31.53 -3.63
C GLU A 896 11.64 30.21 -3.21
N ALA A 897 12.77 29.85 -3.83
CA ALA A 897 13.50 28.64 -3.47
C ALA A 897 14.08 28.71 -2.04
N SER A 898 14.52 29.90 -1.60
CA SER A 898 14.99 30.12 -0.22
C SER A 898 13.86 29.97 0.80
N GLY A 899 12.67 30.49 0.48
CA GLY A 899 11.47 30.31 1.29
C GLY A 899 11.05 28.84 1.39
N GLN A 900 11.08 28.10 0.27
CA GLN A 900 10.78 26.67 0.26
C GLN A 900 11.80 25.86 1.09
N LEU A 901 13.10 26.15 0.96
CA LEU A 901 14.13 25.50 1.75
C LEU A 901 13.95 25.77 3.24
N LEU A 902 13.70 27.03 3.62
CA LEU A 902 13.41 27.39 5.01
C LEU A 902 12.15 26.68 5.52
N SER A 903 11.08 26.61 4.72
CA SER A 903 9.86 25.86 5.07
C SER A 903 10.17 24.38 5.28
N ASN A 904 10.89 23.74 4.36
CA ASN A 904 11.25 22.32 4.49
C ASN A 904 12.11 22.06 5.74
N ILE A 905 13.07 22.94 6.05
CA ILE A 905 13.88 22.83 7.27
C ILE A 905 12.98 22.99 8.49
N LEU A 906 12.15 24.02 8.53
CA LEU A 906 11.24 24.27 9.65
C LEU A 906 10.23 23.14 9.81
N GLU A 907 9.64 22.60 8.75
CA GLU A 907 8.71 21.46 8.79
C GLU A 907 9.41 20.18 9.27
N ALA A 908 10.63 19.90 8.77
CA ALA A 908 11.41 18.75 9.20
C ALA A 908 11.81 18.84 10.68
N LEU A 909 11.99 20.06 11.21
CA LEU A 909 12.22 20.34 12.63
C LEU A 909 10.91 20.41 13.43
N GLN A 910 9.82 20.97 12.90
CA GLN A 910 8.55 21.23 13.59
C GLN A 910 7.69 19.97 13.73
N ASN A 911 7.61 19.12 12.70
CA ASN A 911 6.70 17.97 12.68
C ASN A 911 7.01 16.91 13.75
N LYS A 912 8.10 17.05 14.52
CA LYS A 912 8.47 16.13 15.61
C LYS A 912 8.83 16.81 16.95
N ASP A 913 9.07 18.12 17.00
CA ASP A 913 9.82 18.71 18.13
C ASP A 913 9.07 19.75 19.00
N SER A 914 7.79 20.08 18.75
CA SER A 914 7.03 21.01 19.62
C SER A 914 7.04 20.59 21.09
N GLY A 915 6.89 19.28 21.35
CA GLY A 915 7.02 18.71 22.70
C GLY A 915 8.42 18.82 23.30
N ARG A 916 9.48 18.77 22.48
CA ARG A 916 10.88 18.93 22.92
C ARG A 916 11.16 20.35 23.36
N PHE A 917 10.72 21.34 22.59
CA PHE A 917 10.85 22.75 22.96
C PHE A 917 10.13 23.06 24.27
N VAL A 918 8.90 22.56 24.44
CA VAL A 918 8.13 22.74 25.68
C VAL A 918 8.78 22.02 26.86
N ALA A 919 9.35 20.82 26.66
CA ALA A 919 10.10 20.11 27.70
C ALA A 919 11.37 20.88 28.11
N CYS A 920 12.12 21.43 27.16
CA CYS A 920 13.28 22.28 27.45
C CYS A 920 12.88 23.54 28.22
N MET A 921 11.86 24.27 27.78
CA MET A 921 11.36 25.46 28.46
C MET A 921 10.89 25.13 29.89
N THR A 922 10.12 24.05 30.05
CA THR A 922 9.66 23.57 31.37
C THR A 922 10.84 23.20 32.27
N THR A 923 11.92 22.64 31.71
CA THR A 923 13.15 22.34 32.46
C THR A 923 13.82 23.61 32.96
N VAL A 924 13.99 24.61 32.09
CA VAL A 924 14.59 25.90 32.48
C VAL A 924 13.78 26.55 33.60
N LEU A 925 12.46 26.66 33.42
CA LEU A 925 11.56 27.24 34.42
C LEU A 925 11.53 26.45 35.74
N ARG A 926 11.65 25.12 35.69
CA ARG A 926 11.71 24.26 36.89
C ARG A 926 12.97 24.53 37.72
N GLN A 927 14.11 24.76 37.05
CA GLN A 927 15.40 25.05 37.68
C GLN A 927 15.53 26.49 38.17
N MET A 928 14.70 27.41 37.67
CA MET A 928 14.68 28.78 38.18
C MET A 928 14.18 28.82 39.63
N GLU A 929 14.93 29.55 40.46
CA GLU A 929 14.61 29.84 41.85
C GLU A 929 14.19 31.30 41.95
N ASP A 930 13.71 31.70 43.11
CA ASP A 930 13.17 33.04 43.33
C ASP A 930 14.17 34.13 42.94
N TYR A 931 15.45 33.96 43.31
CA TYR A 931 16.51 34.89 42.96
C TYR A 931 16.77 34.94 41.44
N HIS A 932 16.65 33.82 40.72
CA HIS A 932 16.87 33.74 39.29
C HIS A 932 15.84 34.60 38.54
N TYR A 933 14.57 34.53 38.96
CA TYR A 933 13.51 35.37 38.39
C TYR A 933 13.76 36.85 38.67
N ASP A 934 14.08 37.20 39.93
CA ASP A 934 14.33 38.60 40.30
C ASP A 934 15.54 39.18 39.56
N HIS A 935 16.62 38.41 39.42
CA HIS A 935 17.81 38.83 38.68
C HIS A 935 17.51 39.00 37.20
N TYR A 936 16.83 38.05 36.57
CA TYR A 936 16.48 38.14 35.15
C TYR A 936 15.61 39.37 34.87
N ILE A 937 14.59 39.63 35.71
CA ILE A 937 13.75 40.82 35.61
C ILE A 937 14.56 42.10 35.79
N SER A 938 15.61 42.10 36.61
CA SER A 938 16.48 43.27 36.79
C SER A 938 17.39 43.59 35.59
N THR A 939 17.52 42.68 34.62
CA THR A 939 18.35 42.91 33.41
C THR A 939 17.67 43.75 32.34
N PHE A 940 16.33 43.83 32.35
CA PHE A 940 15.58 44.64 31.41
C PHE A 940 15.83 46.13 31.66
N ARG A 941 16.12 46.87 30.58
CA ARG A 941 16.57 48.26 30.67
C ARG A 941 15.39 49.22 30.75
N THR A 942 14.29 48.88 30.08
CA THR A 942 13.11 49.74 30.02
C THR A 942 11.87 49.04 30.57
N ARG A 943 10.88 49.84 30.97
CA ARG A 943 9.54 49.37 31.35
C ARG A 943 8.88 48.60 30.19
N GLN A 944 9.08 49.07 28.96
CA GLN A 944 8.50 48.47 27.76
C GLN A 944 9.04 47.05 27.53
N ASP A 945 10.34 46.84 27.70
CA ASP A 945 10.94 45.51 27.53
C ASP A 945 10.30 44.47 28.47
N ILE A 946 9.95 44.89 29.70
CA ILE A 946 9.27 44.03 30.68
C ILE A 946 7.81 43.76 30.26
N ILE A 947 7.12 44.75 29.69
CA ILE A 947 5.74 44.58 29.19
C ILE A 947 5.74 43.57 28.05
N ASP A 948 6.61 43.76 27.05
CA ASP A 948 6.68 42.91 25.86
C ASP A 948 7.01 41.46 26.27
N PHE A 949 8.02 41.28 27.13
CA PHE A 949 8.38 39.96 27.68
C PHE A 949 7.20 39.28 28.40
N LEU A 950 6.51 39.99 29.30
CA LEU A 950 5.40 39.39 30.05
C LEU A 950 4.19 39.11 29.16
N MET A 951 3.87 39.99 28.20
CA MET A 951 2.79 39.78 27.23
C MET A 951 3.05 38.55 26.37
N GLU A 952 4.23 38.44 25.76
CA GLU A 952 4.63 37.30 24.95
C GLU A 952 4.62 36.01 25.77
N THR A 953 5.14 36.06 27.00
CA THR A 953 5.15 34.90 27.91
C THR A 953 3.74 34.44 28.26
N PHE A 954 2.82 35.37 28.57
CA PHE A 954 1.44 35.00 28.91
C PHE A 954 0.66 34.45 27.73
N ILE A 955 0.82 35.04 26.54
CA ILE A 955 0.18 34.55 25.31
C ILE A 955 0.73 33.16 24.97
N MET A 956 2.06 32.98 25.01
CA MET A 956 2.69 31.68 24.79
C MET A 956 2.18 30.63 25.77
N PHE A 957 2.15 30.92 27.08
CA PHE A 957 1.64 29.95 28.06
C PHE A 957 0.17 29.61 27.79
N LYS A 958 -0.66 30.61 27.48
CA LYS A 958 -2.08 30.40 27.16
C LYS A 958 -2.23 29.50 25.93
N ASP A 959 -1.47 29.74 24.87
CA ASP A 959 -1.49 28.94 23.65
C ASP A 959 -1.00 27.50 23.88
N LEU A 960 0.04 27.31 24.70
CA LEU A 960 0.57 25.99 25.04
C LEU A 960 -0.35 25.18 25.99
N ILE A 961 -1.20 25.87 26.76
CA ILE A 961 -2.26 25.24 27.56
C ILE A 961 -3.48 24.93 26.67
N GLY A 962 -3.85 25.83 25.77
CA GLY A 962 -5.00 25.67 24.88
C GLY A 962 -4.77 24.62 23.77
N LYS A 963 -3.56 24.55 23.22
CA LYS A 963 -3.14 23.52 22.25
C LYS A 963 -2.52 22.36 23.01
N ARG A 964 -3.05 21.14 22.84
CA ARG A 964 -2.46 19.94 23.47
C ARG A 964 -1.10 19.63 22.84
N VAL A 965 -0.02 20.09 23.47
CA VAL A 965 1.36 19.81 23.04
C VAL A 965 1.73 18.33 23.25
N PHE A 966 1.30 17.77 24.39
CA PHE A 966 1.51 16.37 24.72
C PHE A 966 0.23 15.55 24.46
N PRO A 967 0.35 14.27 24.04
CA PRO A 967 -0.78 13.34 23.97
C PRO A 967 -1.60 13.26 25.27
N ARG A 968 -2.89 12.95 25.17
CA ARG A 968 -3.83 12.96 26.32
C ARG A 968 -3.44 11.97 27.42
N ASP A 969 -2.79 10.88 27.05
CA ASP A 969 -2.32 9.83 27.95
C ASP A 969 -0.99 10.20 28.64
N TRP A 970 -0.34 11.31 28.28
CA TRP A 970 0.90 11.79 28.91
C TRP A 970 0.62 12.68 30.14
N MET A 971 -0.28 12.22 31.01
CA MET A 971 -0.73 12.97 32.18
C MET A 971 0.41 13.39 33.11
N LEU A 972 1.47 12.58 33.23
CA LEU A 972 2.62 12.88 34.06
C LEU A 972 3.40 14.10 33.56
N MET A 973 3.61 14.22 32.24
CA MET A 973 4.23 15.39 31.61
C MET A 973 3.34 16.62 31.73
N THR A 974 2.05 16.49 31.43
CA THR A 974 1.09 17.60 31.53
C THR A 974 0.97 18.14 32.95
N MET A 975 0.93 17.28 33.97
CA MET A 975 0.90 17.70 35.38
C MET A 975 2.19 18.41 35.80
N THR A 976 3.34 17.91 35.34
CA THR A 976 4.64 18.52 35.62
C THR A 976 4.75 19.90 34.97
N GLN A 977 4.33 20.02 33.71
CA GLN A 977 4.24 21.29 32.98
C GLN A 977 3.35 22.30 33.73
N ASN A 978 2.13 21.91 34.10
CA ASN A 978 1.19 22.78 34.79
C ASN A 978 1.70 23.25 36.16
N LYS A 979 2.36 22.36 36.93
CA LYS A 979 2.98 22.72 38.22
C LYS A 979 4.08 23.77 38.05
N VAL A 980 4.93 23.61 37.03
CA VAL A 980 6.01 24.56 36.73
C VAL A 980 5.46 25.89 36.22
N TYR A 981 4.44 25.86 35.35
CA TYR A 981 3.78 27.06 34.85
C TYR A 981 3.10 27.84 35.98
N LEU A 982 2.44 27.14 36.91
CA LEU A 982 1.86 27.76 38.10
C LEU A 982 2.92 28.49 38.93
N ARG A 983 4.07 27.84 39.18
CA ARG A 983 5.18 28.47 39.91
C ARG A 983 5.70 29.73 39.20
N ALA A 984 5.91 29.66 37.88
CA ALA A 984 6.37 30.80 37.08
C ALA A 984 5.32 31.94 37.07
N MET A 985 4.04 31.61 36.89
CA MET A 985 2.93 32.56 36.93
C MET A 985 2.84 33.26 38.30
N ASN A 986 3.05 32.54 39.40
CA ASN A 986 3.11 33.12 40.74
C ASN A 986 4.26 34.13 40.88
N ARG A 987 5.40 33.92 40.21
CA ARG A 987 6.50 34.91 40.17
C ARG A 987 6.15 36.12 39.33
N PHE A 988 5.66 35.91 38.11
CA PHE A 988 5.28 37.00 37.21
C PHE A 988 4.17 37.89 37.79
N SER A 989 3.22 37.32 38.53
CA SER A 989 2.20 38.10 39.23
C SER A 989 2.77 39.06 40.28
N SER A 990 3.90 38.71 40.91
CA SER A 990 4.57 39.56 41.90
C SER A 990 5.27 40.74 41.20
N VAL A 991 5.86 40.49 40.04
CA VAL A 991 6.40 41.53 39.14
C VAL A 991 5.27 42.45 38.67
N LEU A 992 4.12 41.89 38.29
CA LEU A 992 2.93 42.63 37.86
C LEU A 992 2.46 43.61 38.93
N ASN A 993 2.30 43.15 40.18
CA ASN A 993 1.93 44.02 41.30
C ASN A 993 3.00 45.11 41.59
N LYS A 994 4.28 44.74 41.53
CA LYS A 994 5.38 45.65 41.90
C LYS A 994 5.59 46.78 40.89
N PHE A 995 5.51 46.48 39.60
CA PHE A 995 5.85 47.44 38.54
C PHE A 995 4.64 48.03 37.81
N PHE A 996 3.49 47.34 37.77
CA PHE A 996 2.37 47.67 36.87
C PHE A 996 1.04 47.96 37.58
N LEU A 997 1.07 48.21 38.90
CA LEU A 997 -0.12 48.56 39.69
C LEU A 997 -0.25 50.07 39.98
N ASP A 998 0.67 50.90 39.48
CA ASP A 998 0.65 52.35 39.68
C ASP A 998 -0.53 53.02 38.94
N GLN A 999 -1.17 54.01 39.59
CA GLN A 999 -2.32 54.75 39.05
C GLN A 999 -1.97 55.59 37.82
N ALA A 1000 -0.73 56.07 37.69
CA ALA A 1000 -0.32 56.93 36.59
C ALA A 1000 -0.05 56.18 35.27
N ASN A 1001 0.37 54.91 35.33
CA ASN A 1001 0.84 54.14 34.17
C ASN A 1001 0.32 52.68 34.19
N PHE A 1002 -0.99 52.52 34.28
CA PHE A 1002 -1.65 51.20 34.40
C PHE A 1002 -1.79 50.49 33.05
N GLU A 1003 -1.21 49.28 32.93
CA GLU A 1003 -1.18 48.49 31.69
C GLU A 1003 -2.35 47.50 31.59
N LEU A 1004 -3.49 47.96 31.06
CA LEU A 1004 -4.73 47.17 31.02
C LEU A 1004 -4.59 45.81 30.31
N GLN A 1005 -3.96 45.79 29.13
CA GLN A 1005 -3.85 44.58 28.31
C GLN A 1005 -3.00 43.50 28.96
N LEU A 1006 -1.92 43.89 29.62
CA LEU A 1006 -1.02 42.95 30.30
C LEU A 1006 -1.73 42.24 31.46
N TRP A 1007 -2.46 42.99 32.29
CA TRP A 1007 -3.29 42.43 33.36
C TRP A 1007 -4.42 41.54 32.82
N ASN A 1008 -5.05 41.93 31.71
CA ASN A 1008 -6.09 41.14 31.07
C ASN A 1008 -5.56 39.77 30.60
N ASN A 1009 -4.39 39.76 29.95
CA ASN A 1009 -3.72 38.54 29.52
C ASN A 1009 -3.34 37.63 30.71
N PHE A 1010 -2.91 38.21 31.84
CA PHE A 1010 -2.64 37.45 33.06
C PHE A 1010 -3.91 36.74 33.59
N PHE A 1011 -5.04 37.43 33.71
CA PHE A 1011 -6.28 36.81 34.19
C PHE A 1011 -6.77 35.72 33.26
N HIS A 1012 -6.75 35.95 31.94
CA HIS A 1012 -7.13 34.92 30.96
C HIS A 1012 -6.20 33.71 30.99
N LEU A 1013 -4.88 33.90 31.20
CA LEU A 1013 -3.95 32.79 31.39
C LEU A 1013 -4.28 31.99 32.66
N ALA A 1014 -4.49 32.67 33.79
CA ALA A 1014 -4.79 32.03 35.06
C ALA A 1014 -6.10 31.22 35.00
N VAL A 1015 -7.13 31.78 34.36
CA VAL A 1015 -8.40 31.08 34.11
C VAL A 1015 -8.18 29.88 33.20
N SER A 1016 -7.48 30.05 32.07
CA SER A 1016 -7.19 28.96 31.12
C SER A 1016 -6.42 27.80 31.79
N LEU A 1017 -5.48 28.11 32.69
CA LEU A 1017 -4.75 27.09 33.45
C LEU A 1017 -5.68 26.36 34.44
N LEU A 1018 -6.52 27.09 35.17
CA LEU A 1018 -7.45 26.52 36.16
C LEU A 1018 -8.52 25.64 35.52
N THR A 1019 -9.05 26.06 34.36
CA THR A 1019 -10.13 25.37 33.64
C THR A 1019 -9.61 24.26 32.72
N HIS A 1020 -8.30 24.12 32.56
CA HIS A 1020 -7.69 23.08 31.75
C HIS A 1020 -8.16 21.67 32.15
N GLU A 1021 -8.48 20.84 31.15
CA GLU A 1021 -9.10 19.51 31.34
C GLU A 1021 -8.30 18.60 32.29
N SER A 1022 -6.96 18.65 32.24
CA SER A 1022 -6.12 17.81 33.10
C SER A 1022 -6.26 18.15 34.58
N LEU A 1023 -6.69 19.37 34.93
CA LEU A 1023 -6.92 19.79 36.31
C LEU A 1023 -8.37 19.56 36.77
N GLN A 1024 -9.28 19.15 35.87
CA GLN A 1024 -10.68 18.87 36.22
C GLN A 1024 -10.84 17.50 36.91
N LEU A 1025 -10.29 17.38 38.11
CA LEU A 1025 -10.15 16.13 38.88
C LEU A 1025 -11.47 15.40 39.15
N HIS A 1026 -12.60 16.10 39.07
CA HIS A 1026 -13.94 15.52 39.25
C HIS A 1026 -14.34 14.57 38.10
N ARG A 1027 -13.70 14.70 36.93
CA ARG A 1027 -13.94 13.85 35.75
C ARG A 1027 -13.12 12.55 35.77
N PHE A 1028 -12.17 12.42 36.70
CA PHE A 1028 -11.30 11.25 36.80
C PHE A 1028 -11.88 10.18 37.73
N SER A 1029 -11.42 8.94 37.56
CA SER A 1029 -11.70 7.84 38.49
C SER A 1029 -11.22 8.19 39.90
N GLN A 1030 -11.86 7.59 40.90
CA GLN A 1030 -11.57 7.87 42.31
C GLN A 1030 -10.10 7.57 42.65
N GLU A 1031 -9.54 6.49 42.10
CA GLU A 1031 -8.16 6.07 42.26
C GLU A 1031 -7.19 7.06 41.62
N LYS A 1032 -7.44 7.48 40.37
CA LYS A 1032 -6.61 8.46 39.65
C LYS A 1032 -6.63 9.81 40.36
N ARG A 1033 -7.82 10.28 40.75
CA ARG A 1033 -8.00 11.51 41.54
C ARG A 1033 -7.21 11.46 42.86
N HIS A 1034 -7.29 10.36 43.59
CA HIS A 1034 -6.58 10.20 44.86
C HIS A 1034 -5.05 10.25 44.67
N LYS A 1035 -4.51 9.54 43.67
CA LYS A 1035 -3.07 9.56 43.34
C LYS A 1035 -2.58 10.97 43.00
N ILE A 1036 -3.32 11.71 42.17
CA ILE A 1036 -2.96 13.08 41.79
C ILE A 1036 -2.98 14.00 43.01
N LEU A 1037 -4.04 13.96 43.82
CA LEU A 1037 -4.16 14.79 45.02
C LEU A 1037 -3.06 14.51 46.05
N CYS A 1038 -2.67 13.24 46.24
CA CYS A 1038 -1.59 12.87 47.14
C CYS A 1038 -0.24 13.42 46.70
N LYS A 1039 0.02 13.54 45.39
CA LYS A 1039 1.32 13.95 44.85
C LYS A 1039 1.43 15.45 44.57
N TYR A 1040 0.42 16.03 43.93
CA TYR A 1040 0.45 17.42 43.44
C TYR A 1040 -0.40 18.38 44.28
N GLY A 1041 -1.29 17.86 45.13
CA GLY A 1041 -2.36 18.66 45.71
C GLY A 1041 -3.39 19.10 44.67
N ASP A 1042 -4.31 20.00 45.05
CA ASP A 1042 -5.26 20.60 44.12
C ASP A 1042 -4.76 21.97 43.65
N MET A 1043 -4.06 21.98 42.51
CA MET A 1043 -3.50 23.19 41.90
C MET A 1043 -4.55 24.27 41.62
N ARG A 1044 -5.82 23.89 41.42
CA ARG A 1044 -6.91 24.85 41.14
C ARG A 1044 -7.15 25.78 42.31
N LYS A 1045 -7.01 25.28 43.55
CA LYS A 1045 -7.14 26.08 44.76
C LYS A 1045 -6.07 27.17 44.84
N GLU A 1046 -4.84 26.83 44.52
CA GLU A 1046 -3.72 27.78 44.52
C GLU A 1046 -3.91 28.85 43.44
N ILE A 1047 -4.28 28.46 42.21
CA ILE A 1047 -4.56 29.39 41.12
C ILE A 1047 -5.73 30.32 41.47
N GLY A 1048 -6.82 29.78 42.03
CA GLY A 1048 -7.99 30.58 42.39
C GLY A 1048 -7.73 31.59 43.51
N LEU A 1049 -6.96 31.19 44.53
CA LEU A 1049 -6.48 32.12 45.55
C LEU A 1049 -5.63 33.23 44.92
N LYS A 1050 -4.82 32.89 43.91
CA LYS A 1050 -4.01 33.87 43.21
C LYS A 1050 -4.84 34.84 42.37
N ILE A 1051 -5.85 34.36 41.64
CA ILE A 1051 -6.80 35.20 40.90
C ILE A 1051 -7.49 36.18 41.87
N ARG A 1052 -7.95 35.68 43.01
CA ARG A 1052 -8.57 36.48 44.06
C ARG A 1052 -7.63 37.59 44.58
N ASP A 1053 -6.41 37.25 44.97
CA ASP A 1053 -5.46 38.21 45.51
C ASP A 1053 -5.10 39.29 44.48
N MET A 1054 -4.90 38.89 43.22
CA MET A 1054 -4.63 39.80 42.12
C MET A 1054 -5.82 40.72 41.82
N TRP A 1055 -7.06 40.22 41.92
CA TRP A 1055 -8.27 41.01 41.74
C TRP A 1055 -8.41 42.10 42.82
N TYR A 1056 -8.22 41.75 44.09
CA TYR A 1056 -8.35 42.73 45.17
C TYR A 1056 -7.25 43.80 45.15
N ASN A 1057 -6.07 43.50 44.59
CA ASN A 1057 -4.99 44.47 44.42
C ASN A 1057 -5.30 45.58 43.40
N LEU A 1058 -6.20 45.36 42.42
CA LEU A 1058 -6.48 46.30 41.33
C LEU A 1058 -7.03 47.68 41.77
N GLY A 1059 -7.52 47.82 43.01
CA GLY A 1059 -7.99 49.09 43.55
C GLY A 1059 -9.06 49.76 42.67
N PRO A 1060 -8.88 51.01 42.21
CA PRO A 1060 -9.86 51.71 41.37
C PRO A 1060 -9.91 51.19 39.92
N HIS A 1061 -8.94 50.38 39.48
CA HIS A 1061 -8.89 49.89 38.10
C HIS A 1061 -9.84 48.74 37.81
N LYS A 1062 -10.49 48.14 38.83
CA LYS A 1062 -11.42 47.00 38.64
C LYS A 1062 -12.53 47.30 37.64
N ILE A 1063 -13.05 48.53 37.61
CA ILE A 1063 -14.11 48.96 36.68
C ILE A 1063 -13.75 48.72 35.21
N LYS A 1064 -12.46 48.77 34.86
CA LYS A 1064 -11.97 48.52 33.49
C LYS A 1064 -12.07 47.05 33.07
N PHE A 1065 -12.25 46.14 34.01
CA PHE A 1065 -12.25 44.69 33.79
C PHE A 1065 -13.62 44.03 33.95
N ILE A 1066 -14.59 44.68 34.59
CA ILE A 1066 -15.87 44.04 34.95
C ILE A 1066 -16.55 43.38 33.74
N PRO A 1067 -16.76 44.06 32.58
CA PRO A 1067 -17.41 43.41 31.45
C PRO A 1067 -16.61 42.23 30.88
N SER A 1068 -15.28 42.27 30.87
CA SER A 1068 -14.46 41.21 30.27
C SER A 1068 -14.15 40.05 31.21
N MET A 1069 -14.19 40.26 32.53
CA MET A 1069 -13.81 39.28 33.54
C MET A 1069 -14.98 38.52 34.17
N VAL A 1070 -16.23 38.97 33.99
CA VAL A 1070 -17.41 38.26 34.52
C VAL A 1070 -17.48 36.81 34.00
N GLY A 1071 -17.36 36.60 32.68
CA GLY A 1071 -17.35 35.25 32.09
C GLY A 1071 -16.19 34.38 32.60
N PRO A 1072 -14.92 34.82 32.51
CA PRO A 1072 -13.78 34.05 33.02
C PRO A 1072 -13.85 33.72 34.52
N VAL A 1073 -14.33 34.64 35.36
CA VAL A 1073 -14.52 34.36 36.81
C VAL A 1073 -15.70 33.40 37.03
N LEU A 1074 -16.73 33.45 36.18
CA LEU A 1074 -17.82 32.48 36.20
C LEU A 1074 -17.32 31.05 35.92
N GLU A 1075 -16.48 30.85 34.92
CA GLU A 1075 -15.87 29.54 34.65
C GLU A 1075 -15.10 28.99 35.88
N VAL A 1076 -14.36 29.86 36.58
CA VAL A 1076 -13.62 29.49 37.79
C VAL A 1076 -14.56 29.10 38.94
N THR A 1077 -15.64 29.86 39.14
CA THR A 1077 -16.58 29.65 40.25
C THR A 1077 -17.48 28.42 40.02
N LEU A 1078 -17.77 28.08 38.77
CA LEU A 1078 -18.53 26.86 38.42
C LEU A 1078 -17.73 25.58 38.64
N THR A 1079 -16.40 25.65 38.68
CA THR A 1079 -15.53 24.49 38.95
C THR A 1079 -15.89 23.82 40.29
N PRO A 1080 -16.15 22.49 40.33
CA PRO A 1080 -16.65 21.78 41.52
C PRO A 1080 -15.54 21.50 42.54
N GLU A 1081 -15.08 22.56 43.20
CA GLU A 1081 -14.13 22.52 44.31
C GLU A 1081 -14.59 23.51 45.41
N PRO A 1082 -15.00 23.03 46.60
CA PRO A 1082 -15.63 23.87 47.62
C PRO A 1082 -14.76 25.01 48.16
N ASP A 1083 -13.45 24.82 48.33
CA ASP A 1083 -12.58 25.86 48.90
C ASP A 1083 -12.31 26.98 47.89
N LEU A 1084 -12.12 26.62 46.62
CA LEU A 1084 -12.02 27.52 45.48
C LEU A 1084 -13.28 28.38 45.38
N ARG A 1085 -14.47 27.76 45.35
CA ARG A 1085 -15.75 28.46 45.29
C ARG A 1085 -15.89 29.48 46.41
N LYS A 1086 -15.61 29.10 47.65
CA LYS A 1086 -15.66 30.01 48.81
C LYS A 1086 -14.70 31.20 48.67
N ALA A 1087 -13.56 31.01 48.01
CA ALA A 1087 -12.56 32.06 47.81
C ALA A 1087 -12.88 33.00 46.64
N THR A 1088 -13.52 32.50 45.57
CA THR A 1088 -13.70 33.26 44.31
C THR A 1088 -15.10 33.83 44.12
N ILE A 1089 -16.17 33.22 44.64
CA ILE A 1089 -17.52 33.78 44.49
C ILE A 1089 -17.66 35.20 45.11
N PRO A 1090 -17.01 35.54 46.24
CA PRO A 1090 -17.02 36.92 46.76
C PRO A 1090 -16.50 38.00 45.79
N ILE A 1091 -15.77 37.62 44.74
CA ILE A 1091 -15.32 38.54 43.68
C ILE A 1091 -16.52 39.15 42.95
N PHE A 1092 -17.62 38.40 42.75
CA PHE A 1092 -18.83 38.94 42.12
C PHE A 1092 -19.49 40.04 42.94
N PHE A 1093 -19.53 39.88 44.27
CA PHE A 1093 -20.02 40.92 45.15
C PHE A 1093 -19.15 42.17 45.07
N ASP A 1094 -17.83 42.00 45.06
CA ASP A 1094 -16.88 43.10 44.91
C ASP A 1094 -17.01 43.79 43.53
N MET A 1095 -17.25 43.05 42.44
CA MET A 1095 -17.54 43.61 41.11
C MET A 1095 -18.79 44.51 41.15
N MET A 1096 -19.90 44.01 41.71
CA MET A 1096 -21.14 44.78 41.85
C MET A 1096 -20.93 46.05 42.68
N GLN A 1097 -20.27 45.93 43.84
CA GLN A 1097 -20.03 47.05 44.73
C GLN A 1097 -19.12 48.11 44.09
N HIS A 1098 -18.09 47.69 43.35
CA HIS A 1098 -17.22 48.62 42.63
C HIS A 1098 -17.92 49.30 41.46
N GLU A 1099 -18.73 48.59 40.68
CA GLU A 1099 -19.50 49.20 39.59
C GLU A 1099 -20.49 50.24 40.13
N TYR A 1100 -21.20 49.91 41.21
CA TYR A 1100 -22.14 50.81 41.87
C TYR A 1100 -21.46 52.10 42.35
N ASN A 1101 -20.28 51.98 42.98
CA ASN A 1101 -19.56 53.11 43.56
C ASN A 1101 -18.81 53.97 42.52
N PHE A 1102 -18.37 53.40 41.40
CA PHE A 1102 -17.46 54.08 40.45
C PHE A 1102 -18.03 54.31 39.04
N SER A 1103 -19.17 53.73 38.66
CA SER A 1103 -19.78 53.94 37.33
C SER A 1103 -20.46 55.31 37.15
N GLY A 1104 -20.59 56.11 38.23
CA GLY A 1104 -21.29 57.39 38.23
C GLY A 1104 -22.82 57.28 38.08
N SER A 1105 -23.34 56.09 37.75
CA SER A 1105 -24.77 55.84 37.50
C SER A 1105 -25.53 55.35 38.74
N GLY A 1106 -24.85 54.85 39.77
CA GLY A 1106 -25.47 54.22 40.94
C GLY A 1106 -26.21 52.91 40.63
N HIS A 1107 -25.82 52.20 39.57
CA HIS A 1107 -26.36 50.90 39.15
C HIS A 1107 -25.20 49.96 38.73
N PHE A 1108 -25.46 48.66 38.56
CA PHE A 1108 -24.46 47.63 38.17
C PHE A 1108 -24.86 46.85 36.89
N HIS A 1109 -25.51 47.53 35.93
CA HIS A 1109 -26.05 46.88 34.75
C HIS A 1109 -25.00 46.22 33.83
N MET A 1110 -23.74 46.67 33.83
CA MET A 1110 -22.70 46.01 33.02
C MET A 1110 -22.39 44.62 33.56
N PHE A 1111 -22.20 44.51 34.87
CA PHE A 1111 -22.06 43.23 35.56
C PHE A 1111 -23.29 42.33 35.36
N GLU A 1112 -24.48 42.87 35.62
CA GLU A 1112 -25.74 42.13 35.54
C GLU A 1112 -25.95 41.52 34.15
N ASN A 1113 -25.84 42.33 33.09
CA ASN A 1113 -26.08 41.87 31.72
C ASN A 1113 -25.07 40.80 31.27
N GLU A 1114 -23.79 40.98 31.59
CA GLU A 1114 -22.76 40.00 31.23
C GLU A 1114 -22.93 38.71 32.04
N LEU A 1115 -23.25 38.80 33.34
CA LEU A 1115 -23.42 37.62 34.19
C LEU A 1115 -24.60 36.77 33.70
N ILE A 1116 -25.74 37.39 33.41
CA ILE A 1116 -26.93 36.68 32.88
C ILE A 1116 -26.57 35.96 31.58
N THR A 1117 -25.96 36.69 30.64
CA THR A 1117 -25.60 36.15 29.32
C THR A 1117 -24.65 34.95 29.43
N ARG A 1118 -23.66 35.02 30.32
CA ARG A 1118 -22.67 33.95 30.50
C ARG A 1118 -23.18 32.78 31.33
N LEU A 1119 -24.00 33.05 32.33
CA LEU A 1119 -24.59 32.02 33.18
C LEU A 1119 -25.53 31.13 32.39
N ASP A 1120 -26.34 31.70 31.50
CA ASP A 1120 -27.21 30.92 30.61
C ASP A 1120 -26.38 29.98 29.72
N GLN A 1121 -25.29 30.48 29.11
CA GLN A 1121 -24.40 29.68 28.28
C GLN A 1121 -23.72 28.52 29.05
N GLU A 1122 -23.18 28.79 30.23
CA GLU A 1122 -22.45 27.79 31.02
C GLU A 1122 -23.38 26.74 31.65
N VAL A 1123 -24.57 27.14 32.09
CA VAL A 1123 -25.57 26.21 32.67
C VAL A 1123 -26.19 25.33 31.58
N GLU A 1124 -26.50 25.88 30.39
CA GLU A 1124 -26.89 25.07 29.22
C GLU A 1124 -25.77 24.09 28.84
N GLY A 1125 -24.51 24.46 29.03
CA GLY A 1125 -23.32 23.61 28.89
C GLY A 1125 -23.16 22.51 29.96
N GLY A 1126 -24.11 22.39 30.90
CA GLY A 1126 -24.11 21.37 31.95
C GLY A 1126 -23.20 21.67 33.15
N GLN A 1127 -22.78 22.93 33.32
CA GLN A 1127 -21.98 23.38 34.47
C GLN A 1127 -22.88 23.92 35.59
N GLY A 1128 -22.42 23.81 36.84
CA GLY A 1128 -23.15 24.24 38.03
C GLY A 1128 -23.85 23.09 38.75
N ASP A 1129 -24.00 23.23 40.08
CA ASP A 1129 -24.63 22.23 40.93
C ASP A 1129 -25.40 22.87 42.09
N ARG A 1130 -26.15 22.06 42.85
CA ARG A 1130 -26.93 22.52 44.00
C ARG A 1130 -26.07 23.24 45.05
N GLN A 1131 -24.83 22.78 45.24
CA GLN A 1131 -23.92 23.38 46.20
C GLN A 1131 -23.50 24.79 45.75
N TYR A 1132 -23.29 25.01 44.46
CA TYR A 1132 -22.99 26.31 43.89
C TYR A 1132 -24.12 27.30 44.14
N LYS A 1133 -25.37 26.90 43.87
CA LYS A 1133 -26.56 27.69 44.18
C LYS A 1133 -26.64 28.05 45.66
N GLU A 1134 -26.48 27.08 46.55
CA GLU A 1134 -26.51 27.30 48.00
C GLU A 1134 -25.37 28.22 48.50
N LEU A 1135 -24.21 28.22 47.83
CA LEU A 1135 -23.12 29.14 48.14
C LEU A 1135 -23.42 30.54 47.64
N LEU A 1136 -23.97 30.68 46.43
CA LEU A 1136 -24.36 31.96 45.83
C LEU A 1136 -25.48 32.65 46.62
N GLU A 1137 -26.47 31.90 47.10
CA GLU A 1137 -27.56 32.41 47.97
C GLU A 1137 -27.08 32.89 49.36
N LYS A 1138 -25.88 32.49 49.79
CA LYS A 1138 -25.30 32.87 51.08
C LYS A 1138 -24.43 34.12 51.01
N LEU A 1139 -24.10 34.60 49.82
CA LEU A 1139 -23.52 35.93 49.62
C LEU A 1139 -24.62 36.98 49.62
#